data_AF-A0A7C4UA38-F1
#
_entry.id   AF-A0A7C4UA38-F1
#
_cell.length_a   1.000
_cell.length_b   1.000
_cell.length_c   1.000
_cell.angle_alpha   90.00
_cell.angle_beta   90.00
_cell.angle_gamma   90.00
#
_symmetry.space_group_name_H-M   'P 1'
#
loop_
_entity.id
_entity.type
_entity.pdbx_description
1 polymer ?
#
loop_
_entity_poly.entity_id
_entity_poly.type
_entity_poly.pdbx_seq_one_letter_code
_entity_poly.pdbx_strand_id
1 'polypeptide(L)'
;FPLGAMIAVTGVSGSGKSSLIHDILSNTLARRLHRARTTAAAHDDIEGIEQIDKIINVDQEPIGNSPSSNPATYTGVFDLMRQLFAQLPESKVRGYQPARFSFNKKGGRCEACEGNGQKKIEMHFLPDVWVECDVCHGSRYNPETLAVRYQGKSIADVLNMRVSEALELFGNIPKIRAVLQTLADVGLDYLHLGQPAPTLSGGEAQRVKLAAELARPTTGRTLYLLDEPTTGLHFDDIRKLLDVLNRLVDLGNTVIVVEHNLDVIKTADWVIDLGPEAGEKGGQVVAYGPPEEVAKKARNGISHTARFLADVLTAGPYEVRPRFDPTATNKPHDGDLALEDVGRDTALPWEADGEGWHTRDRITSKGRPCRWDGEILPWLIDEIRKYGAFGETNWKHRTIVEVPAVNKSHGWFLHAMTGFEWVLKLVFRVGRNTFKESELERRLGLQPLDEIPGCQEYNRARRVEVANRKGPWQEVAILAYRQNELETPAFRSFLKESAASFQANLKRMQTKPEDLMPWKVNGERWHLSDKGFPPGRKVRWDRSLLSRLIKIVREVEPDIEIAWDARDAILLYVPGISRSWARFRTKDETGLDCRFLGKPGQLNLSRIESIGTEQHLDSERNDGEVMQLVFWNESHVPVAKLKELLAEHLRGFREMNSAIGPGSK
;
A
#
# COMPACT_ATOMS: atom_id res chain seq x y z
N PHE A 1 -13.24 27.34 21.19
CA PHE A 1 -12.70 27.49 19.82
C PHE A 1 -13.74 26.92 18.86
N PRO A 2 -14.30 27.70 17.92
CA PRO A 2 -15.24 27.18 16.91
C PRO A 2 -14.50 26.25 15.92
N LEU A 3 -14.98 25.02 15.73
CA LEU A 3 -14.36 24.08 14.78
C LEU A 3 -14.83 24.34 13.35
N GLY A 4 -14.03 23.88 12.38
CA GLY A 4 -14.29 24.06 10.94
C GLY A 4 -14.12 25.51 10.47
N ALA A 5 -13.27 26.27 11.16
CA ALA A 5 -13.05 27.69 10.95
C ALA A 5 -11.54 28.04 11.03
N MET A 6 -11.14 29.14 10.41
CA MET A 6 -9.85 29.79 10.62
C MET A 6 -9.94 30.72 11.84
N ILE A 7 -9.19 30.41 12.88
CA ILE A 7 -9.19 31.14 14.15
C ILE A 7 -7.85 31.86 14.31
N ALA A 8 -7.89 33.18 14.49
CA ALA A 8 -6.71 33.97 14.83
C ALA A 8 -6.66 34.24 16.34
N VAL A 9 -5.54 33.91 16.98
CA VAL A 9 -5.26 34.22 18.38
C VAL A 9 -4.30 35.40 18.42
N THR A 10 -4.78 36.52 18.95
CA THR A 10 -4.09 37.82 18.89
C THR A 10 -3.85 38.38 20.29
N GLY A 11 -3.15 39.50 20.37
CA GLY A 11 -2.82 40.17 21.63
C GLY A 11 -1.36 40.60 21.70
N VAL A 12 -1.03 41.53 22.57
CA VAL A 12 0.34 42.05 22.72
C VAL A 12 1.35 40.94 23.08
N SER A 13 2.64 41.14 22.76
CA SER A 13 3.67 40.15 23.15
C SER A 13 3.71 40.00 24.67
N GLY A 14 3.71 38.76 25.17
CA GLY A 14 3.59 38.46 26.59
C GLY A 14 2.16 38.50 27.17
N SER A 15 1.12 38.59 26.35
CA SER A 15 -0.28 38.53 26.82
C SER A 15 -0.77 37.12 27.20
N GLY A 16 0.02 36.07 26.92
CA GLY A 16 -0.31 34.67 27.21
C GLY A 16 -0.71 33.81 26.02
N LYS A 17 -0.56 34.29 24.77
CA LYS A 17 -0.90 33.53 23.53
C LYS A 17 -0.25 32.15 23.48
N SER A 18 1.09 32.09 23.55
CA SER A 18 1.82 30.83 23.46
C SER A 18 1.51 29.89 24.63
N SER A 19 1.29 30.44 25.83
CA SER A 19 0.87 29.64 26.99
C SER A 19 -0.52 29.01 26.80
N LEU A 20 -1.47 29.73 26.22
CA LEU A 20 -2.79 29.18 25.91
C LEU A 20 -2.72 28.11 24.81
N ILE A 21 -2.02 28.40 23.71
CA ILE A 21 -2.04 27.57 22.50
C ILE A 21 -1.08 26.39 22.58
N HIS A 22 0.16 26.59 23.02
CA HIS A 22 1.16 25.53 23.09
C HIS A 22 1.13 24.80 24.43
N ASP A 23 1.26 25.53 25.54
CA ASP A 23 1.47 24.91 26.85
C ASP A 23 0.20 24.22 27.39
N ILE A 24 -0.98 24.76 27.08
CA ILE A 24 -2.28 24.20 27.50
C ILE A 24 -2.91 23.40 26.37
N LEU A 25 -3.32 24.04 25.27
CA LEU A 25 -4.16 23.41 24.24
C LEU A 25 -3.40 22.30 23.50
N SER A 26 -2.24 22.62 22.91
CA SER A 26 -1.45 21.66 22.13
C SER A 26 -1.00 20.47 22.95
N ASN A 27 -0.38 20.73 24.12
CA ASN A 27 0.13 19.67 24.98
C ASN A 27 -0.98 18.74 25.50
N THR A 28 -2.13 19.28 25.90
CA THR A 28 -3.26 18.48 26.40
C THR A 28 -3.87 17.63 25.28
N LEU A 29 -4.09 18.22 24.11
CA LEU A 29 -4.64 17.50 22.96
C LEU A 29 -3.66 16.44 22.42
N ALA A 30 -2.36 16.75 22.35
CA ALA A 30 -1.35 15.77 21.96
C ALA A 30 -1.28 14.59 22.95
N ARG A 31 -1.46 14.84 24.24
CA ARG A 31 -1.51 13.79 25.25
C ARG A 31 -2.77 12.92 25.12
N ARG A 32 -3.95 13.53 24.92
CA ARG A 32 -5.23 12.81 24.82
C ARG A 32 -5.40 12.07 23.48
N LEU A 33 -5.01 12.68 22.35
CA LEU A 33 -5.18 12.13 21.00
C LEU A 33 -4.00 11.27 20.54
N HIS A 34 -2.75 11.71 20.80
CA HIS A 34 -1.54 11.04 20.31
C HIS A 34 -0.80 10.22 21.36
N ARG A 35 -1.29 10.22 22.62
CA ARG A 35 -0.60 9.61 23.77
C ARG A 35 0.82 10.16 23.96
N ALA A 36 1.05 11.41 23.58
CA ALA A 36 2.34 12.08 23.73
C ALA A 36 2.72 12.23 25.21
N ARG A 37 4.02 12.18 25.51
CA ARG A 37 4.56 12.40 26.86
C ARG A 37 4.86 13.89 27.08
N THR A 38 3.83 14.73 26.93
CA THR A 38 3.91 16.18 27.15
C THR A 38 3.37 16.54 28.54
N THR A 39 3.93 17.60 29.13
CA THR A 39 3.44 18.19 30.38
C THR A 39 2.57 19.39 30.02
N ALA A 40 1.25 19.26 30.18
CA ALA A 40 0.34 20.38 30.00
C ALA A 40 0.39 21.31 31.22
N ALA A 41 0.29 22.63 30.99
CA ALA A 41 0.16 23.61 32.04
C ALA A 41 -1.21 23.50 32.76
N ALA A 42 -1.33 24.15 33.92
CA ALA A 42 -2.53 24.09 34.76
C ALA A 42 -3.77 24.59 34.01
N HIS A 43 -4.81 23.76 33.96
CA HIS A 43 -6.14 24.06 33.44
C HIS A 43 -7.14 23.08 34.07
N ASP A 44 -8.43 23.44 34.09
CA ASP A 44 -9.48 22.61 34.69
C ASP A 44 -9.89 21.44 33.77
N ASP A 45 -10.42 21.74 32.58
CA ASP A 45 -10.73 20.74 31.55
C ASP A 45 -10.78 21.34 30.14
N ILE A 46 -10.78 20.48 29.12
CA ILE A 46 -11.04 20.82 27.72
C ILE A 46 -12.18 19.94 27.22
N GLU A 47 -13.31 20.56 26.91
CA GLU A 47 -14.51 19.92 26.36
C GLU A 47 -14.50 19.89 24.82
N GLY A 48 -15.24 18.95 24.21
CA GLY A 48 -15.38 18.87 22.75
C GLY A 48 -14.25 18.15 22.02
N ILE A 49 -13.35 17.48 22.74
CA ILE A 49 -12.19 16.77 22.16
C ILE A 49 -12.63 15.66 21.22
N GLU A 50 -13.76 15.01 21.51
CA GLU A 50 -14.35 13.97 20.68
C GLU A 50 -14.70 14.44 19.26
N GLN A 51 -14.74 15.76 19.01
CA GLN A 51 -15.00 16.37 17.72
C GLN A 51 -13.76 16.39 16.81
N ILE A 52 -12.56 16.26 17.38
CA ILE A 52 -11.26 16.30 16.69
C ILE A 52 -10.60 14.91 16.78
N ASP A 53 -9.97 14.45 15.71
CA ASP A 53 -9.23 13.18 15.70
C ASP A 53 -7.71 13.34 15.78
N LYS A 54 -7.19 14.48 15.30
CA LYS A 54 -5.76 14.74 15.17
C LYS A 54 -5.46 16.20 15.47
N ILE A 55 -4.37 16.44 16.19
CA ILE A 55 -3.74 17.77 16.30
C ILE A 55 -2.38 17.77 15.60
N ILE A 56 -2.07 18.86 14.89
CA ILE A 56 -0.81 19.03 14.16
C ILE A 56 -0.26 20.41 14.44
N ASN A 57 0.98 20.46 14.94
CA ASN A 57 1.73 21.70 15.06
C ASN A 57 2.57 21.91 13.79
N VAL A 58 2.46 23.08 13.16
CA VAL A 58 3.22 23.46 11.98
C VAL A 58 4.14 24.63 12.32
N ASP A 59 5.26 24.29 12.91
CA ASP A 59 6.34 25.21 13.28
C ASP A 59 7.42 25.34 12.19
N GLN A 60 8.35 26.26 12.41
CA GLN A 60 9.51 26.49 11.55
C GLN A 60 10.71 25.57 11.85
N GLU A 61 10.54 24.54 12.71
CA GLU A 61 11.64 23.62 12.97
C GLU A 61 12.05 22.89 11.67
N PRO A 62 13.33 22.55 11.48
CA PRO A 62 13.77 21.83 10.29
C PRO A 62 12.97 20.53 10.10
N ILE A 63 12.59 20.22 8.86
CA ILE A 63 11.90 18.95 8.53
C ILE A 63 12.78 17.71 8.78
N GLY A 64 14.08 17.91 8.97
CA GLY A 64 15.05 16.89 9.33
C GLY A 64 16.46 17.48 9.42
N ASN A 65 17.34 16.80 10.16
CA ASN A 65 18.71 17.25 10.42
C ASN A 65 19.76 16.59 9.50
N SER A 66 19.32 15.80 8.52
CA SER A 66 20.19 15.04 7.62
C SER A 66 19.90 15.36 6.14
N PRO A 67 20.90 15.24 5.25
CA PRO A 67 20.69 15.36 3.81
C PRO A 67 19.77 14.29 3.19
N SER A 68 19.52 13.20 3.92
CA SER A 68 18.56 12.18 3.55
C SER A 68 17.10 12.63 3.71
N SER A 69 16.85 13.68 4.50
CA SER A 69 15.56 14.35 4.58
C SER A 69 15.51 15.46 3.54
N ASN A 70 14.44 15.49 2.74
CA ASN A 70 14.22 16.47 1.68
C ASN A 70 12.71 16.61 1.39
N PRO A 71 12.27 17.64 0.65
CA PRO A 71 10.85 17.84 0.33
C PRO A 71 10.16 16.61 -0.26
N ALA A 72 10.84 15.87 -1.16
CA ALA A 72 10.26 14.70 -1.81
C ALA A 72 10.03 13.53 -0.84
N THR A 73 10.96 13.28 0.09
CA THR A 73 10.81 12.27 1.14
C THR A 73 9.78 12.65 2.18
N TYR A 74 9.71 13.93 2.56
CA TYR A 74 8.83 14.40 3.63
C TYR A 74 7.35 14.36 3.20
N THR A 75 7.06 14.80 1.98
CA THR A 75 5.72 14.73 1.38
C THR A 75 5.31 13.31 0.97
N GLY A 76 6.26 12.38 0.89
CA GLY A 76 6.03 11.00 0.46
C GLY A 76 5.94 10.82 -1.06
N VAL A 77 6.04 11.88 -1.86
CA VAL A 77 6.02 11.78 -3.33
C VAL A 77 7.17 10.93 -3.87
N PHE A 78 8.32 10.94 -3.18
CA PHE A 78 9.47 10.12 -3.55
C PHE A 78 9.15 8.63 -3.55
N ASP A 79 8.27 8.16 -2.68
CA ASP A 79 7.87 6.75 -2.65
C ASP A 79 7.07 6.35 -3.88
N LEU A 80 6.22 7.25 -4.37
CA LEU A 80 5.47 7.08 -5.62
C LEU A 80 6.41 7.08 -6.82
N MET A 81 7.40 7.98 -6.85
CA MET A 81 8.43 8.00 -7.88
C MET A 81 9.24 6.70 -7.89
N ARG A 82 9.66 6.18 -6.72
CA ARG A 82 10.37 4.90 -6.63
C ARG A 82 9.53 3.73 -7.13
N GLN A 83 8.22 3.75 -6.89
CA GLN A 83 7.30 2.75 -7.42
C GLN A 83 7.23 2.85 -8.95
N LEU A 84 7.08 4.05 -9.50
CA LEU A 84 7.07 4.28 -10.95
C LEU A 84 8.36 3.76 -11.60
N PHE A 85 9.53 4.14 -11.08
CA PHE A 85 10.81 3.71 -11.64
C PHE A 85 11.00 2.19 -11.62
N ALA A 86 10.42 1.49 -10.64
CA ALA A 86 10.44 0.03 -10.58
C ALA A 86 9.49 -0.64 -11.60
N GLN A 87 8.49 0.08 -12.12
CA GLN A 87 7.60 -0.42 -13.17
C GLN A 87 8.22 -0.33 -14.58
N LEU A 88 9.24 0.51 -14.78
CA LEU A 88 9.87 0.71 -16.09
C LEU A 88 10.43 -0.60 -16.68
N PRO A 89 10.38 -0.79 -18.01
CA PRO A 89 10.84 -2.01 -18.67
C PRO A 89 12.27 -2.39 -18.28
N GLU A 90 13.20 -1.44 -18.27
CA GLU A 90 14.61 -1.67 -17.89
C GLU A 90 14.73 -2.17 -16.45
N SER A 91 13.90 -1.65 -15.54
CA SER A 91 13.84 -2.10 -14.16
C SER A 91 13.28 -3.50 -14.04
N LYS A 92 12.21 -3.82 -14.78
CA LYS A 92 11.61 -5.16 -14.82
C LYS A 92 12.62 -6.19 -15.31
N VAL A 93 13.33 -5.87 -16.39
CA VAL A 93 14.40 -6.69 -16.94
C VAL A 93 15.46 -6.97 -15.89
N ARG A 94 15.98 -5.94 -15.24
CA ARG A 94 17.02 -6.06 -14.20
C ARG A 94 16.51 -6.58 -12.85
N GLY A 95 15.20 -6.72 -12.67
CA GLY A 95 14.57 -7.16 -11.43
C GLY A 95 14.60 -6.10 -10.32
N TYR A 96 14.72 -4.84 -10.67
CA TYR A 96 14.79 -3.74 -9.71
C TYR A 96 13.44 -3.49 -9.06
N GLN A 97 13.46 -3.45 -7.73
CA GLN A 97 12.31 -3.15 -6.89
C GLN A 97 12.37 -1.68 -6.43
N PRO A 98 11.29 -1.10 -5.89
CA PRO A 98 11.29 0.28 -5.38
C PRO A 98 12.38 0.56 -4.33
N ALA A 99 12.87 -0.48 -3.65
CA ALA A 99 13.98 -0.39 -2.70
C ALA A 99 15.33 -0.05 -3.38
N ARG A 100 15.54 -0.46 -4.65
CA ARG A 100 16.75 -0.11 -5.42
C ARG A 100 16.86 1.39 -5.62
N PHE A 101 15.73 2.05 -5.87
CA PHE A 101 15.65 3.50 -6.08
C PHE A 101 15.59 4.30 -4.77
N SER A 102 15.77 3.67 -3.61
CA SER A 102 15.86 4.37 -2.33
C SER A 102 17.32 4.62 -1.97
N PHE A 103 17.72 5.88 -1.86
CA PHE A 103 19.07 6.23 -1.37
C PHE A 103 19.27 5.86 0.12
N ASN A 104 18.20 5.61 0.87
CA ASN A 104 18.26 5.17 2.28
C ASN A 104 18.50 3.66 2.44
N LYS A 105 18.44 2.87 1.35
CA LYS A 105 18.60 1.41 1.41
C LYS A 105 19.82 0.96 0.60
N LYS A 106 20.52 -0.04 1.14
CA LYS A 106 21.62 -0.71 0.43
C LYS A 106 21.14 -1.32 -0.88
N GLY A 107 22.01 -1.31 -1.89
CA GLY A 107 21.77 -1.93 -3.19
C GLY A 107 21.91 -0.97 -4.36
N GLY A 108 21.08 0.07 -4.44
CA GLY A 108 21.14 1.07 -5.52
C GLY A 108 21.80 2.39 -5.14
N ARG A 109 21.88 2.70 -3.84
CA ARG A 109 22.56 3.89 -3.33
C ARG A 109 24.07 3.85 -3.57
N CYS A 110 24.71 5.01 -3.54
CA CYS A 110 26.16 5.10 -3.44
C CYS A 110 26.60 4.67 -2.03
N GLU A 111 27.39 3.61 -1.92
CA GLU A 111 27.87 3.12 -0.61
C GLU A 111 28.97 4.01 -0.02
N ALA A 112 29.68 4.81 -0.83
CA ALA A 112 30.76 5.68 -0.34
C ALA A 112 30.25 6.86 0.53
N CYS A 113 29.03 7.32 0.30
CA CYS A 113 28.37 8.36 1.11
C CYS A 113 27.09 7.86 1.80
N GLU A 114 26.88 6.53 1.77
CA GLU A 114 25.67 5.87 2.27
C GLU A 114 24.35 6.42 1.71
N GLY A 115 24.38 6.98 0.50
CA GLY A 115 23.24 7.58 -0.18
C GLY A 115 22.94 9.03 0.21
N ASN A 116 23.74 9.67 1.06
CA ASN A 116 23.53 11.08 1.41
C ASN A 116 23.91 12.04 0.27
N GLY A 117 24.71 11.59 -0.71
CA GLY A 117 25.29 12.45 -1.75
C GLY A 117 26.42 13.36 -1.26
N GLN A 118 26.55 13.49 0.07
CA GLN A 118 27.55 14.27 0.78
C GLN A 118 28.18 13.40 1.88
N LYS A 119 29.43 13.71 2.25
CA LYS A 119 30.14 13.15 3.39
C LYS A 119 30.18 14.19 4.50
N LYS A 120 29.83 13.79 5.71
CA LYS A 120 29.95 14.63 6.90
C LYS A 120 31.42 14.64 7.34
N ILE A 121 32.01 15.81 7.42
CA ILE A 121 33.35 16.00 8.00
C ILE A 121 33.13 16.53 9.41
N GLU A 122 33.49 15.69 10.38
CA GLU A 122 33.46 16.07 11.79
C GLU A 122 34.61 17.04 12.08
N MET A 123 34.26 18.19 12.65
CA MET A 123 35.22 19.24 13.00
C MET A 123 35.20 19.42 14.51
N HIS A 124 36.35 19.31 15.18
CA HIS A 124 36.41 19.31 16.65
C HIS A 124 35.89 20.59 17.33
N PHE A 125 35.95 21.74 16.63
CA PHE A 125 35.60 23.06 17.19
C PHE A 125 34.63 23.88 16.35
N LEU A 126 34.24 23.38 15.17
CA LEU A 126 33.34 24.05 14.25
C LEU A 126 32.14 23.12 13.98
N PRO A 127 30.98 23.67 13.57
CA PRO A 127 29.88 22.84 13.12
C PRO A 127 30.34 21.90 11.99
N ASP A 128 29.85 20.66 12.04
CA ASP A 128 30.19 19.67 11.02
C ASP A 128 29.80 20.16 9.63
N VAL A 129 30.70 19.94 8.67
CA VAL A 129 30.52 20.41 7.30
C VAL A 129 30.17 19.23 6.41
N TRP A 130 29.18 19.43 5.55
CA TRP A 130 28.81 18.46 4.52
C TRP A 130 29.54 18.79 3.22
N VAL A 131 30.41 17.90 2.78
CA VAL A 131 31.14 18.04 1.51
C VAL A 131 30.56 17.07 0.49
N GLU A 132 30.48 17.50 -0.77
CA GLU A 132 29.99 16.65 -1.84
C GLU A 132 30.80 15.35 -1.96
N CYS A 133 30.12 14.24 -2.23
CA CYS A 133 30.78 12.95 -2.40
C CYS A 133 31.57 12.90 -3.71
N ASP A 134 32.86 12.65 -3.60
CA ASP A 134 33.83 12.37 -4.66
C ASP A 134 33.49 11.19 -5.59
N VAL A 135 32.72 10.21 -5.14
CA VAL A 135 32.39 9.01 -5.93
C VAL A 135 31.14 9.19 -6.78
N CYS A 136 30.09 9.78 -6.22
CA CYS A 136 28.80 9.91 -6.90
C CYS A 136 28.49 11.33 -7.36
N HIS A 137 29.31 12.32 -7.01
CA HIS A 137 29.13 13.74 -7.35
C HIS A 137 27.71 14.22 -7.03
N GLY A 138 27.30 14.00 -5.78
CA GLY A 138 25.97 14.39 -5.30
C GLY A 138 24.78 13.54 -5.78
N SER A 139 24.96 12.65 -6.77
CA SER A 139 23.85 11.89 -7.37
C SER A 139 23.19 10.86 -6.45
N ARG A 140 23.83 10.46 -5.34
CA ARG A 140 23.33 9.52 -4.31
C ARG A 140 23.20 8.05 -4.73
N TYR A 141 23.39 7.71 -6.00
CA TYR A 141 23.19 6.36 -6.53
C TYR A 141 24.43 5.80 -7.23
N ASN A 142 24.45 4.48 -7.44
CA ASN A 142 25.43 3.84 -8.32
C ASN A 142 25.04 3.97 -9.81
N PRO A 143 26.03 3.89 -10.73
CA PRO A 143 25.79 4.05 -12.17
C PRO A 143 24.73 3.10 -12.73
N GLU A 144 24.62 1.87 -12.20
CA GLU A 144 23.64 0.89 -12.69
C GLU A 144 22.19 1.31 -12.40
N THR A 145 21.97 1.99 -11.28
CA THR A 145 20.64 2.54 -10.94
C THR A 145 20.32 3.79 -11.77
N LEU A 146 21.32 4.63 -12.03
CA LEU A 146 21.17 5.83 -12.86
C LEU A 146 20.92 5.55 -14.35
N ALA A 147 21.24 4.35 -14.81
CA ALA A 147 20.97 3.93 -16.18
C ALA A 147 19.47 3.75 -16.48
N VAL A 148 18.62 3.59 -15.45
CA VAL A 148 17.16 3.54 -15.63
C VAL A 148 16.62 4.96 -15.73
N ARG A 149 15.88 5.26 -16.81
CA ARG A 149 15.40 6.60 -17.12
C ARG A 149 13.89 6.60 -17.40
N TYR A 150 13.15 7.52 -16.80
CA TYR A 150 11.79 7.86 -17.17
C TYR A 150 11.81 9.13 -18.03
N GLN A 151 11.29 9.07 -19.25
CA GLN A 151 11.33 10.18 -20.22
C GLN A 151 12.73 10.84 -20.33
N GLY A 152 13.78 10.00 -20.37
CA GLY A 152 15.17 10.46 -20.46
C GLY A 152 15.82 10.90 -19.14
N LYS A 153 15.09 10.97 -18.02
CA LYS A 153 15.58 11.41 -16.70
C LYS A 153 15.77 10.23 -15.75
N SER A 154 16.93 10.15 -15.12
CA SER A 154 17.20 9.19 -14.04
C SER A 154 16.54 9.61 -12.72
N ILE A 155 16.51 8.73 -11.73
CA ILE A 155 15.97 9.05 -10.40
C ILE A 155 16.73 10.20 -9.72
N ALA A 156 18.04 10.35 -9.99
CA ALA A 156 18.84 11.46 -9.48
C ALA A 156 18.53 12.77 -10.21
N ASP A 157 18.32 12.71 -11.54
CA ASP A 157 17.90 13.88 -12.31
C ASP A 157 16.57 14.41 -11.79
N VAL A 158 15.60 13.52 -11.51
CA VAL A 158 14.30 13.90 -10.93
C VAL A 158 14.45 14.56 -9.56
N LEU A 159 15.34 14.06 -8.69
CA LEU A 159 15.60 14.71 -7.40
C LEU A 159 16.27 16.09 -7.56
N ASN A 160 16.98 16.33 -8.66
CA ASN A 160 17.59 17.61 -8.98
C ASN A 160 16.67 18.51 -9.83
N MET A 161 15.42 18.14 -10.06
CA MET A 161 14.44 19.01 -10.72
C MET A 161 13.73 19.90 -9.70
N ARG A 162 13.33 21.08 -10.17
CA ARG A 162 12.40 21.94 -9.45
C ARG A 162 11.02 21.30 -9.39
N VAL A 163 10.22 21.66 -8.39
CA VAL A 163 8.84 21.17 -8.27
C VAL A 163 8.02 21.48 -9.54
N SER A 164 8.20 22.65 -10.14
CA SER A 164 7.53 23.02 -11.41
C SER A 164 7.92 22.10 -12.58
N GLU A 165 9.20 21.81 -12.76
CA GLU A 165 9.68 20.92 -13.82
C GLU A 165 9.20 19.48 -13.59
N ALA A 166 9.15 19.04 -12.33
CA ALA A 166 8.64 17.72 -11.97
C ALA A 166 7.13 17.60 -12.21
N LEU A 167 6.36 18.69 -12.00
CA LEU A 167 4.94 18.75 -12.31
C LEU A 167 4.68 18.52 -13.80
N GLU A 168 5.50 19.10 -14.67
CA GLU A 168 5.42 18.88 -16.12
C GLU A 168 5.76 17.43 -16.47
N LEU A 169 6.87 16.89 -15.92
CA LEU A 169 7.33 15.53 -16.20
C LEU A 169 6.32 14.44 -15.77
N PHE A 170 5.69 14.62 -14.61
CA PHE A 170 4.72 13.68 -14.04
C PHE A 170 3.28 14.13 -14.23
N GLY A 171 3.04 15.06 -15.17
CA GLY A 171 1.71 15.62 -15.43
C GLY A 171 0.68 14.56 -15.79
N ASN A 172 1.10 13.43 -16.36
CA ASN A 172 0.25 12.28 -16.71
C ASN A 172 0.09 11.23 -15.59
N ILE A 173 0.64 11.45 -14.39
CA ILE A 173 0.55 10.50 -13.27
C ILE A 173 -0.18 11.17 -12.10
N PRO A 174 -1.52 11.00 -11.97
CA PRO A 174 -2.35 11.76 -11.03
C PRO A 174 -1.89 11.71 -9.58
N LYS A 175 -1.47 10.52 -9.11
CA LYS A 175 -0.99 10.32 -7.73
C LYS A 175 0.26 11.15 -7.42
N ILE A 176 1.17 11.32 -8.39
CA ILE A 176 2.38 12.12 -8.23
C ILE A 176 2.05 13.60 -8.41
N ARG A 177 1.29 13.94 -9.47
CA ARG A 177 0.83 15.30 -9.79
C ARG A 177 0.15 15.96 -8.59
N ALA A 178 -0.76 15.26 -7.91
CA ALA A 178 -1.48 15.81 -6.76
C ALA A 178 -0.54 16.29 -5.64
N VAL A 179 0.47 15.51 -5.27
CA VAL A 179 1.43 15.88 -4.21
C VAL A 179 2.39 16.99 -4.65
N LEU A 180 2.81 16.97 -5.92
CA LEU A 180 3.64 18.05 -6.45
C LEU A 180 2.85 19.36 -6.57
N GLN A 181 1.55 19.29 -6.86
CA GLN A 181 0.68 20.46 -6.95
C GLN A 181 0.52 21.11 -5.58
N THR A 182 0.40 20.34 -4.50
CA THR A 182 0.35 20.93 -3.15
C THR A 182 1.64 21.67 -2.80
N LEU A 183 2.81 21.17 -3.21
CA LEU A 183 4.09 21.88 -3.05
C LEU A 183 4.14 23.19 -3.87
N ALA A 184 3.62 23.18 -5.10
CA ALA A 184 3.55 24.39 -5.92
C ALA A 184 2.55 25.41 -5.35
N ASP A 185 1.40 24.96 -4.86
CA ASP A 185 0.34 25.80 -4.31
C ASP A 185 0.77 26.54 -3.03
N VAL A 186 1.65 25.92 -2.22
CA VAL A 186 2.28 26.61 -1.07
C VAL A 186 3.42 27.56 -1.49
N GLY A 187 3.70 27.69 -2.79
CA GLY A 187 4.74 28.57 -3.33
C GLY A 187 6.16 28.00 -3.26
N LEU A 188 6.32 26.67 -3.32
CA LEU A 188 7.63 26.00 -3.38
C LEU A 188 7.95 25.44 -4.77
N ASP A 189 7.37 26.02 -5.82
CA ASP A 189 7.57 25.63 -7.22
C ASP A 189 9.04 25.73 -7.66
N TYR A 190 9.80 26.67 -7.09
CA TYR A 190 11.22 26.88 -7.37
C TYR A 190 12.16 25.88 -6.67
N LEU A 191 11.68 25.18 -5.64
CA LEU A 191 12.49 24.34 -4.77
C LEU A 191 12.87 23.03 -5.47
N HIS A 192 14.08 22.54 -5.25
CA HIS A 192 14.49 21.23 -5.77
C HIS A 192 13.92 20.10 -4.91
N LEU A 193 13.41 19.04 -5.54
CA LEU A 193 12.79 17.90 -4.83
C LEU A 193 13.72 17.22 -3.82
N GLY A 194 14.99 17.10 -4.19
CA GLY A 194 16.05 16.48 -3.40
C GLY A 194 16.83 17.43 -2.51
N GLN A 195 16.43 18.71 -2.41
CA GLN A 195 17.15 19.71 -1.62
C GLN A 195 17.30 19.25 -0.15
N PRO A 196 18.52 19.16 0.39
CA PRO A 196 18.76 18.71 1.75
C PRO A 196 17.99 19.56 2.78
N ALA A 197 17.29 18.91 3.71
CA ALA A 197 16.50 19.58 4.76
C ALA A 197 17.28 20.61 5.58
N PRO A 198 18.56 20.39 5.96
CA PRO A 198 19.33 21.39 6.70
C PRO A 198 19.61 22.69 5.91
N THR A 199 19.40 22.69 4.59
CA THR A 199 19.60 23.87 3.73
C THR A 199 18.31 24.67 3.50
N LEU A 200 17.18 24.18 4.00
CA LEU A 200 15.89 24.88 3.89
C LEU A 200 15.81 25.99 4.93
N SER A 201 15.27 27.14 4.53
CA SER A 201 14.85 28.18 5.48
C SER A 201 13.70 27.68 6.37
N GLY A 202 13.51 28.31 7.53
CA GLY A 202 12.39 27.99 8.43
C GLY A 202 11.03 28.08 7.74
N GLY A 203 10.82 29.11 6.92
CA GLY A 203 9.60 29.28 6.13
C GLY A 203 9.43 28.26 5.00
N GLU A 204 10.52 27.78 4.38
CA GLU A 204 10.44 26.65 3.44
C GLU A 204 10.10 25.33 4.15
N ALA A 205 10.75 25.05 5.28
CA ALA A 205 10.46 23.87 6.10
C ALA A 205 9.00 23.84 6.54
N GLN A 206 8.47 24.97 7.00
CA GLN A 206 7.06 25.12 7.39
C GLN A 206 6.11 24.85 6.21
N ARG A 207 6.37 25.42 5.03
CA ARG A 207 5.57 25.21 3.82
C ARG A 207 5.61 23.77 3.32
N VAL A 208 6.75 23.08 3.44
CA VAL A 208 6.85 21.63 3.14
C VAL A 208 5.96 20.82 4.09
N LYS A 209 5.91 21.17 5.38
CA LYS A 209 5.01 20.51 6.35
C LYS A 209 3.54 20.70 5.98
N LEU A 210 3.15 21.92 5.60
CA LEU A 210 1.79 22.22 5.15
C LEU A 210 1.42 21.44 3.88
N ALA A 211 2.30 21.43 2.88
CA ALA A 211 2.09 20.67 1.65
C ALA A 211 1.93 19.17 1.90
N ALA A 212 2.70 18.61 2.84
CA ALA A 212 2.62 17.21 3.22
C ALA A 212 1.27 16.85 3.89
N GLU A 213 0.69 17.77 4.67
CA GLU A 213 -0.63 17.57 5.26
C GLU A 213 -1.77 17.77 4.26
N LEU A 214 -1.67 18.74 3.35
CA LEU A 214 -2.61 18.90 2.24
C LEU A 214 -2.65 17.68 1.31
N ALA A 215 -1.52 17.00 1.13
CA ALA A 215 -1.41 15.82 0.29
C ALA A 215 -2.03 14.55 0.93
N ARG A 216 -2.31 14.56 2.23
CA ARG A 216 -2.88 13.41 2.95
C ARG A 216 -4.40 13.42 2.85
N PRO A 217 -5.05 12.23 2.77
CA PRO A 217 -6.49 12.14 2.90
C PRO A 217 -6.94 12.75 4.23
N THR A 218 -7.83 13.72 4.17
CA THR A 218 -8.36 14.41 5.35
C THR A 218 -9.61 13.71 5.86
N THR A 219 -9.80 13.73 7.18
CA THR A 219 -11.03 13.32 7.85
C THR A 219 -12.00 14.49 8.05
N GLY A 220 -11.55 15.72 7.75
CA GLY A 220 -12.25 16.97 8.06
C GLY A 220 -12.33 17.26 9.56
N ARG A 221 -11.55 16.58 10.39
CA ARG A 221 -11.62 16.67 11.86
C ARG A 221 -10.26 16.90 12.51
N THR A 222 -9.29 17.42 11.73
CA THR A 222 -7.95 17.74 12.20
C THR A 222 -7.86 19.20 12.67
N LEU A 223 -7.12 19.45 13.75
CA LEU A 223 -6.79 20.77 14.27
C LEU A 223 -5.33 21.11 13.94
N TYR A 224 -5.13 22.14 13.12
CA TYR A 224 -3.82 22.69 12.76
C TYR A 224 -3.48 23.88 13.64
N LEU A 225 -2.31 23.87 14.27
CA LEU A 225 -1.75 24.98 15.02
C LEU A 225 -0.56 25.57 14.27
N LEU A 226 -0.56 26.89 14.08
CA LEU A 226 0.55 27.62 13.47
C LEU A 226 0.93 28.80 14.36
N ASP A 227 2.21 28.89 14.69
CA ASP A 227 2.77 30.02 15.46
C ASP A 227 3.51 30.96 14.52
N GLU A 228 3.04 32.21 14.45
CA GLU A 228 3.55 33.30 13.62
C GLU A 228 4.00 32.87 12.19
N PRO A 229 3.12 32.20 11.41
CA PRO A 229 3.47 31.64 10.12
C PRO A 229 3.81 32.69 9.05
N THR A 230 3.54 33.99 9.29
CA THR A 230 3.93 35.07 8.37
C THR A 230 5.32 35.64 8.62
N THR A 231 6.05 35.16 9.63
CA THR A 231 7.38 35.65 9.96
C THR A 231 8.33 35.51 8.78
N GLY A 232 8.83 36.65 8.28
CA GLY A 232 9.79 36.69 7.17
C GLY A 232 9.19 36.45 5.77
N LEU A 233 7.86 36.44 5.63
CA LEU A 233 7.20 36.28 4.33
C LEU A 233 6.91 37.62 3.65
N HIS A 234 7.05 37.65 2.33
CA HIS A 234 6.60 38.77 1.50
C HIS A 234 5.07 38.78 1.37
N PHE A 235 4.46 39.93 1.05
CA PHE A 235 2.99 40.06 0.93
C PHE A 235 2.35 39.05 -0.02
N ASP A 236 3.02 38.73 -1.13
CA ASP A 236 2.51 37.73 -2.08
C ASP A 236 2.56 36.30 -1.52
N ASP A 237 3.54 35.99 -0.67
CA ASP A 237 3.63 34.69 0.00
C ASP A 237 2.62 34.57 1.13
N ILE A 238 2.29 35.67 1.82
CA ILE A 238 1.19 35.72 2.79
C ILE A 238 -0.13 35.37 2.10
N ARG A 239 -0.38 35.89 0.89
CA ARG A 239 -1.58 35.55 0.11
C ARG A 239 -1.66 34.05 -0.20
N LYS A 240 -0.57 33.45 -0.70
CA LYS A 240 -0.50 32.01 -1.00
C LYS A 240 -0.67 31.16 0.25
N LEU A 241 -0.05 31.56 1.36
CA LEU A 241 -0.21 30.89 2.65
C LEU A 241 -1.67 30.95 3.11
N LEU A 242 -2.30 32.13 3.03
CA LEU A 242 -3.70 32.29 3.37
C LEU A 242 -4.58 31.39 2.52
N ASP A 243 -4.37 31.31 1.20
CA ASP A 243 -5.11 30.39 0.32
C ASP A 243 -4.98 28.93 0.78
N VAL A 244 -3.80 28.51 1.20
CA VAL A 244 -3.52 27.16 1.71
C VAL A 244 -4.24 26.87 3.03
N LEU A 245 -4.13 27.77 4.01
CA LEU A 245 -4.79 27.59 5.32
C LEU A 245 -6.31 27.49 5.16
N ASN A 246 -6.83 28.35 4.31
CA ASN A 246 -8.22 28.40 3.94
C ASN A 246 -8.71 27.12 3.23
N ARG A 247 -7.89 26.50 2.38
CA ARG A 247 -8.20 25.18 1.78
C ARG A 247 -8.31 24.09 2.84
N LEU A 248 -7.47 24.13 3.89
CA LEU A 248 -7.60 23.19 5.01
C LEU A 248 -8.94 23.34 5.73
N VAL A 249 -9.41 24.58 5.89
CA VAL A 249 -10.72 24.88 6.50
C VAL A 249 -11.88 24.43 5.62
N ASP A 250 -11.82 24.67 4.31
CA ASP A 250 -12.85 24.22 3.36
C ASP A 250 -12.99 22.69 3.32
N LEU A 251 -11.90 21.97 3.63
CA LEU A 251 -11.87 20.52 3.81
C LEU A 251 -12.51 20.05 5.14
N GLY A 252 -13.02 20.97 5.96
CA GLY A 252 -13.66 20.73 7.26
C GLY A 252 -12.73 20.88 8.46
N ASN A 253 -11.42 21.03 8.24
CA ASN A 253 -10.45 21.11 9.33
C ASN A 253 -10.53 22.45 10.07
N THR A 254 -9.92 22.50 11.25
CA THR A 254 -9.81 23.73 12.04
C THR A 254 -8.38 24.23 12.00
N VAL A 255 -8.19 25.53 11.74
CA VAL A 255 -6.85 26.14 11.70
C VAL A 255 -6.79 27.22 12.76
N ILE A 256 -5.86 27.11 13.70
CA ILE A 256 -5.55 28.14 14.69
C ILE A 256 -4.20 28.77 14.32
N VAL A 257 -4.20 30.07 14.08
CA VAL A 257 -3.00 30.87 13.84
C VAL A 257 -2.76 31.80 15.02
N VAL A 258 -1.57 31.79 15.59
CA VAL A 258 -1.10 32.83 16.51
C VAL A 258 -0.43 33.89 15.66
N GLU A 259 -1.01 35.08 15.59
CA GLU A 259 -0.55 36.09 14.65
C GLU A 259 -0.66 37.52 15.19
N HIS A 260 0.20 38.35 14.63
CA HIS A 260 0.22 39.80 14.81
C HIS A 260 -0.05 40.53 13.49
N ASN A 261 0.06 39.83 12.36
CA ASN A 261 -0.16 40.39 11.05
C ASN A 261 -1.65 40.64 10.76
N LEU A 262 -2.01 41.91 10.57
CA LEU A 262 -3.40 42.34 10.33
C LEU A 262 -3.97 41.77 9.02
N ASP A 263 -3.13 41.46 8.03
CA ASP A 263 -3.58 40.86 6.78
C ASP A 263 -4.09 39.43 6.97
N VAL A 264 -3.56 38.71 7.97
CA VAL A 264 -4.05 37.38 8.34
C VAL A 264 -5.27 37.49 9.25
N ILE A 265 -5.19 38.36 10.25
CA ILE A 265 -6.25 38.52 11.26
C ILE A 265 -7.57 38.96 10.61
N LYS A 266 -7.53 39.86 9.62
CA LYS A 266 -8.73 40.33 8.92
C LYS A 266 -9.42 39.23 8.09
N THR A 267 -8.71 38.17 7.73
CA THR A 267 -9.25 37.05 6.93
C THR A 267 -9.72 35.87 7.78
N ALA A 268 -9.53 35.91 9.10
CA ALA A 268 -9.96 34.85 9.99
C ALA A 268 -11.50 34.86 10.16
N ASP A 269 -12.09 33.69 10.31
CA ASP A 269 -13.52 33.56 10.61
C ASP A 269 -13.83 33.93 12.08
N TRP A 270 -12.84 33.75 12.96
CA TRP A 270 -12.97 34.04 14.38
C TRP A 270 -11.65 34.57 14.94
N VAL A 271 -11.73 35.60 15.78
CA VAL A 271 -10.59 36.18 16.49
C VAL A 271 -10.76 35.96 17.99
N ILE A 272 -9.68 35.62 18.68
CA ILE A 272 -9.60 35.56 20.14
C ILE A 272 -8.43 36.44 20.57
N ASP A 273 -8.74 37.58 21.18
CA ASP A 273 -7.74 38.56 21.58
C ASP A 273 -7.42 38.44 23.08
N LEU A 274 -6.13 38.30 23.39
CA LEU A 274 -5.60 38.19 24.75
C LEU A 274 -4.90 39.49 25.19
N GLY A 275 -5.12 39.88 26.43
CA GLY A 275 -4.54 41.09 27.01
C GLY A 275 -5.12 41.38 28.39
N PRO A 276 -5.40 42.66 28.72
CA PRO A 276 -5.21 43.86 27.90
C PRO A 276 -3.73 44.24 27.68
N GLU A 277 -2.87 43.88 28.62
CA GLU A 277 -1.44 44.16 28.58
C GLU A 277 -0.61 42.86 28.62
N ALA A 278 0.70 42.99 28.78
CA ALA A 278 1.63 41.87 28.91
C ALA A 278 1.89 41.48 30.38
N GLY A 279 2.40 40.27 30.59
CA GLY A 279 2.85 39.78 31.90
C GLY A 279 1.69 39.65 32.90
N GLU A 280 1.90 40.13 34.13
CA GLU A 280 0.89 40.05 35.21
C GLU A 280 -0.41 40.80 34.90
N LYS A 281 -0.38 41.75 33.95
CA LYS A 281 -1.56 42.51 33.50
C LYS A 281 -2.21 41.92 32.24
N GLY A 282 -1.72 40.77 31.77
CA GLY A 282 -2.25 40.01 30.65
C GLY A 282 -3.05 38.78 31.09
N GLY A 283 -3.13 37.78 30.20
CA GLY A 283 -3.74 36.48 30.49
C GLY A 283 -5.27 36.45 30.47
N GLN A 284 -5.93 37.54 30.07
CA GLN A 284 -7.39 37.61 29.98
C GLN A 284 -7.84 37.69 28.52
N VAL A 285 -9.01 37.11 28.22
CA VAL A 285 -9.67 37.29 26.92
C VAL A 285 -10.36 38.65 26.92
N VAL A 286 -9.84 39.59 26.11
CA VAL A 286 -10.36 40.96 26.05
C VAL A 286 -11.43 41.14 24.98
N ALA A 287 -11.33 40.40 23.89
CA ALA A 287 -12.30 40.38 22.82
C ALA A 287 -12.30 39.02 22.13
N TYR A 288 -13.46 38.62 21.63
CA TYR A 288 -13.61 37.46 20.77
C TYR A 288 -14.82 37.66 19.85
N GLY A 289 -14.84 36.94 18.73
CA GLY A 289 -15.90 37.01 17.70
C GLY A 289 -15.31 37.13 16.29
N PRO A 290 -16.16 37.29 15.26
CA PRO A 290 -15.70 37.65 13.93
C PRO A 290 -14.88 38.95 13.94
N PRO A 291 -13.94 39.15 12.98
CA PRO A 291 -13.09 40.35 12.91
C PRO A 291 -13.86 41.67 13.05
N GLU A 292 -15.03 41.77 12.44
CA GLU A 292 -15.89 42.95 12.47
C GLU A 292 -16.50 43.22 13.86
N GLU A 293 -16.81 42.17 14.63
CA GLU A 293 -17.29 42.30 16.00
C GLU A 293 -16.17 42.69 16.96
N VAL A 294 -14.98 42.13 16.76
CA VAL A 294 -13.79 42.53 17.53
C VAL A 294 -13.43 43.99 17.25
N ALA A 295 -13.45 44.42 15.99
CA ALA A 295 -13.18 45.81 15.62
C ALA A 295 -14.15 46.82 16.26
N LYS A 296 -15.44 46.48 16.44
CA LYS A 296 -16.41 47.34 17.16
C LYS A 296 -16.01 47.61 18.61
N LYS A 297 -15.28 46.69 19.25
CA LYS A 297 -14.78 46.83 20.63
C LYS A 297 -13.60 47.81 20.75
N ALA A 298 -13.05 48.31 19.64
CA ALA A 298 -12.03 49.36 19.64
C ALA A 298 -12.45 50.59 20.46
N ARG A 299 -13.75 50.91 20.45
CA ARG A 299 -14.33 52.05 21.19
C ARG A 299 -14.19 51.94 22.71
N ASN A 300 -14.01 50.73 23.23
CA ASN A 300 -13.87 50.48 24.67
C ASN A 300 -12.40 50.60 25.14
N GLY A 301 -11.43 50.68 24.22
CA GLY A 301 -10.01 50.90 24.53
C GLY A 301 -9.25 49.73 25.18
N ILE A 302 -9.90 48.60 25.43
CA ILE A 302 -9.32 47.44 26.15
C ILE A 302 -8.52 46.51 25.20
N SER A 303 -8.93 46.41 23.93
CA SER A 303 -8.28 45.56 22.93
C SER A 303 -7.40 46.41 22.00
N HIS A 304 -6.08 46.19 22.07
CA HIS A 304 -5.13 46.83 21.16
C HIS A 304 -5.35 46.35 19.72
N THR A 305 -5.63 45.05 19.53
CA THR A 305 -5.88 44.45 18.22
C THR A 305 -7.11 45.06 17.54
N ALA A 306 -8.22 45.23 18.27
CA ALA A 306 -9.44 45.86 17.75
C ALA A 306 -9.19 47.26 17.18
N ARG A 307 -8.34 48.05 17.85
CA ARG A 307 -8.00 49.42 17.43
C ARG A 307 -7.36 49.45 16.04
N PHE A 308 -6.39 48.57 15.76
CA PHE A 308 -5.71 48.54 14.48
C PHE A 308 -6.50 47.79 13.40
N LEU A 309 -7.24 46.75 13.78
CA LEU A 309 -8.06 45.96 12.86
C LEU A 309 -9.19 46.78 12.24
N ALA A 310 -9.77 47.73 12.99
CA ALA A 310 -10.84 48.59 12.51
C ALA A 310 -10.42 49.43 11.27
N ASP A 311 -9.21 49.99 11.28
CA ASP A 311 -8.70 50.79 10.18
C ASP A 311 -8.47 49.93 8.92
N VAL A 312 -7.90 48.74 9.10
CA VAL A 312 -7.60 47.81 7.98
C VAL A 312 -8.87 47.27 7.34
N LEU A 313 -9.90 46.93 8.13
CA LEU A 313 -11.20 46.48 7.62
C LEU A 313 -11.93 47.60 6.86
N THR A 314 -11.73 48.86 7.25
CA THR A 314 -12.35 50.01 6.57
C THR A 314 -11.64 50.36 5.25
N ALA A 315 -10.33 50.08 5.16
CA ALA A 315 -9.50 50.48 4.03
C ALA A 315 -9.63 49.58 2.78
N GLY A 316 -10.00 48.30 2.94
CA GLY A 316 -10.02 47.32 1.86
C GLY A 316 -11.42 47.04 1.30
N PRO A 317 -11.56 46.64 0.03
CA PRO A 317 -12.83 46.11 -0.48
C PRO A 317 -13.17 44.78 0.22
N TYR A 318 -14.46 44.58 0.52
CA TYR A 318 -14.95 43.30 1.01
C TYR A 318 -15.26 42.39 -0.18
N GLU A 319 -14.48 41.32 -0.33
CA GLU A 319 -14.65 40.34 -1.39
C GLU A 319 -14.97 38.96 -0.80
N VAL A 320 -15.95 38.28 -1.39
CA VAL A 320 -16.29 36.90 -0.99
C VAL A 320 -15.24 35.97 -1.58
N ARG A 321 -14.58 35.22 -0.70
CA ARG A 321 -13.58 34.22 -1.07
C ARG A 321 -14.23 33.04 -1.82
N PRO A 322 -13.67 32.59 -2.96
CA PRO A 322 -14.10 31.34 -3.59
C PRO A 322 -13.71 30.13 -2.72
N ARG A 323 -14.68 29.25 -2.45
CA ARG A 323 -14.43 27.99 -1.73
C ARG A 323 -13.69 27.01 -2.63
N PHE A 324 -12.72 26.32 -2.03
CA PHE A 324 -11.97 25.25 -2.67
C PHE A 324 -12.87 24.03 -2.86
N ASP A 325 -12.93 23.51 -4.09
CA ASP A 325 -13.63 22.27 -4.42
C ASP A 325 -12.61 21.13 -4.59
N PRO A 326 -12.50 20.20 -3.63
CA PRO A 326 -11.57 19.07 -3.70
C PRO A 326 -11.88 18.11 -4.85
N THR A 327 -13.12 18.08 -5.34
CA THR A 327 -13.55 17.16 -6.39
C THR A 327 -13.13 17.62 -7.78
N ALA A 328 -13.02 18.93 -8.00
CA ALA A 328 -12.55 19.51 -9.25
C ALA A 328 -11.06 19.23 -9.50
N THR A 329 -10.22 19.31 -8.46
CA THR A 329 -8.76 19.15 -8.55
C THR A 329 -8.31 17.72 -8.82
N ASN A 330 -9.15 16.74 -8.47
CA ASN A 330 -8.87 15.31 -8.62
C ASN A 330 -9.49 14.68 -9.88
N LYS A 331 -10.06 15.48 -10.78
CA LYS A 331 -10.60 14.94 -12.03
C LYS A 331 -9.46 14.39 -12.89
N PRO A 332 -9.59 13.16 -13.42
CA PRO A 332 -8.62 12.63 -14.37
C PRO A 332 -8.61 13.51 -15.62
N HIS A 333 -7.41 13.85 -16.07
CA HIS A 333 -7.16 14.51 -17.34
C HIS A 333 -6.99 13.47 -18.46
N ASP A 334 -7.17 13.91 -19.69
CA ASP A 334 -6.90 13.08 -20.86
C ASP A 334 -5.41 12.70 -20.91
N GLY A 335 -5.11 11.42 -21.12
CA GLY A 335 -3.75 10.88 -21.06
C GLY A 335 -3.22 10.51 -19.66
N ASP A 336 -4.04 10.61 -18.61
CA ASP A 336 -3.66 10.15 -17.27
C ASP A 336 -3.45 8.62 -17.25
N LEU A 337 -2.29 8.21 -16.74
CA LEU A 337 -1.89 6.82 -16.56
C LEU A 337 -1.91 6.47 -15.08
N ALA A 338 -2.50 5.33 -14.74
CA ALA A 338 -2.36 4.77 -13.40
C ALA A 338 -0.89 4.36 -13.18
N LEU A 339 -0.40 4.56 -11.96
CA LEU A 339 0.98 4.24 -11.58
C LEU A 339 1.34 2.78 -11.87
N GLU A 340 0.34 1.91 -11.75
CA GLU A 340 0.44 0.46 -11.94
C GLU A 340 0.48 0.05 -13.43
N ASP A 341 0.01 0.92 -14.33
CA ASP A 341 -0.05 0.66 -15.77
C ASP A 341 1.18 1.21 -16.51
N VAL A 342 2.05 1.97 -15.83
CA VAL A 342 3.31 2.45 -16.41
C VAL A 342 4.18 1.26 -16.86
N GLY A 343 4.48 1.20 -18.15
CA GLY A 343 5.31 0.14 -18.75
C GLY A 343 4.60 -1.19 -19.00
N ARG A 344 3.28 -1.26 -18.79
CA ARG A 344 2.48 -2.49 -18.97
C ARG A 344 2.34 -2.92 -20.42
N ASP A 345 2.27 -1.97 -21.35
CA ASP A 345 2.12 -2.25 -22.78
C ASP A 345 3.43 -2.64 -23.48
N THR A 346 4.56 -2.55 -22.77
CA THR A 346 5.87 -2.95 -23.30
C THR A 346 6.07 -4.44 -23.06
N ALA A 347 6.05 -5.24 -24.14
CA ALA A 347 6.39 -6.65 -24.07
C ALA A 347 7.81 -6.82 -23.50
N LEU A 348 7.93 -7.55 -22.39
CA LEU A 348 9.22 -7.79 -21.77
C LEU A 348 10.02 -8.81 -22.59
N PRO A 349 11.37 -8.83 -22.50
CA PRO A 349 12.19 -9.71 -23.33
C PRO A 349 11.79 -11.19 -23.29
N TRP A 350 11.38 -11.70 -22.12
CA TRP A 350 10.90 -13.09 -21.97
C TRP A 350 9.46 -13.33 -22.48
N GLU A 351 8.68 -12.27 -22.71
CA GLU A 351 7.37 -12.37 -23.34
C GLU A 351 7.48 -12.32 -24.86
N ALA A 352 8.47 -11.58 -25.39
CA ALA A 352 8.74 -11.45 -26.82
C ALA A 352 9.56 -12.64 -27.37
N ASP A 353 10.69 -12.99 -26.73
CA ASP A 353 11.54 -14.14 -27.07
C ASP A 353 11.94 -14.86 -25.77
N GLY A 354 10.98 -15.59 -25.19
CA GLY A 354 11.18 -16.34 -23.95
C GLY A 354 12.32 -17.35 -24.04
N GLU A 355 12.40 -18.10 -25.14
CA GLU A 355 13.45 -19.09 -25.33
C GLU A 355 14.83 -18.43 -25.44
N GLY A 356 14.99 -17.40 -26.29
CA GLY A 356 16.23 -16.64 -26.38
C GLY A 356 16.63 -15.96 -25.07
N TRP A 357 15.67 -15.42 -24.32
CA TRP A 357 15.91 -14.83 -23.01
C TRP A 357 16.53 -15.83 -22.02
N HIS A 358 15.96 -17.02 -21.92
CA HIS A 358 16.43 -18.02 -20.97
C HIS A 358 17.71 -18.73 -21.43
N THR A 359 18.00 -18.78 -22.73
CA THR A 359 19.12 -19.51 -23.34
C THR A 359 20.32 -18.65 -23.75
N ARG A 360 20.15 -17.34 -23.92
CA ARG A 360 21.23 -16.43 -24.34
C ARG A 360 21.29 -15.16 -23.49
N ASP A 361 20.18 -14.45 -23.34
CA ASP A 361 20.15 -13.09 -22.78
C ASP A 361 19.91 -13.04 -21.25
N ARG A 362 20.02 -14.20 -20.61
CA ARG A 362 19.69 -14.41 -19.19
C ARG A 362 20.57 -13.60 -18.24
N ILE A 363 19.90 -12.96 -17.29
CA ILE A 363 20.54 -12.23 -16.19
C ILE A 363 20.02 -12.69 -14.84
N THR A 364 20.89 -12.56 -13.85
CA THR A 364 20.56 -12.88 -12.45
C THR A 364 19.53 -11.91 -11.86
N SER A 365 19.03 -12.23 -10.66
CA SER A 365 18.21 -11.30 -9.86
C SER A 365 18.91 -9.96 -9.55
N LYS A 366 20.24 -9.90 -9.69
CA LYS A 366 21.05 -8.69 -9.48
C LYS A 366 21.51 -8.03 -10.78
N GLY A 367 21.07 -8.54 -11.94
CA GLY A 367 21.44 -8.00 -13.25
C GLY A 367 22.83 -8.41 -13.77
N ARG A 368 23.51 -9.36 -13.11
CA ARG A 368 24.76 -9.97 -13.61
C ARG A 368 24.49 -11.00 -14.70
N PRO A 369 25.38 -11.17 -15.70
CA PRO A 369 25.23 -12.20 -16.74
C PRO A 369 25.34 -13.60 -16.14
N CYS A 370 24.48 -14.52 -16.60
CA CYS A 370 24.59 -15.92 -16.24
C CYS A 370 25.71 -16.63 -17.03
N ARG A 371 26.36 -17.61 -16.41
CA ARG A 371 27.57 -18.30 -16.90
C ARG A 371 27.37 -19.79 -17.18
N TRP A 372 26.31 -20.41 -16.66
CA TRP A 372 25.94 -21.77 -17.04
C TRP A 372 25.57 -21.87 -18.52
N ASP A 373 25.69 -23.06 -19.09
CA ASP A 373 25.53 -23.36 -20.52
C ASP A 373 24.06 -23.30 -20.99
N GLY A 374 23.79 -22.41 -21.96
CA GLY A 374 22.43 -22.15 -22.43
C GLY A 374 21.79 -23.31 -23.16
N GLU A 375 22.60 -24.20 -23.73
CA GLU A 375 22.16 -25.37 -24.51
C GLU A 375 21.54 -26.45 -23.63
N ILE A 376 21.71 -26.38 -22.30
CA ILE A 376 21.09 -27.33 -21.36
C ILE A 376 19.56 -27.33 -21.52
N LEU A 377 18.92 -26.17 -21.63
CA LEU A 377 17.46 -26.07 -21.62
C LEU A 377 16.81 -26.63 -22.88
N PRO A 378 17.21 -26.23 -24.11
CA PRO A 378 16.67 -26.82 -25.34
C PRO A 378 16.85 -28.33 -25.37
N TRP A 379 18.07 -28.80 -25.09
CA TRP A 379 18.37 -30.24 -25.04
C TRP A 379 17.51 -30.99 -24.02
N LEU A 380 17.39 -30.46 -22.80
CA LEU A 380 16.64 -31.11 -21.72
C LEU A 380 15.15 -31.19 -22.06
N ILE A 381 14.57 -30.13 -22.63
CA ILE A 381 13.16 -30.09 -23.01
C ILE A 381 12.88 -31.13 -24.11
N ASP A 382 13.73 -31.20 -25.13
CA ASP A 382 13.63 -32.21 -26.20
C ASP A 382 13.76 -33.63 -25.65
N GLU A 383 14.67 -33.84 -24.70
CA GLU A 383 14.86 -35.14 -24.09
C GLU A 383 13.67 -35.57 -23.22
N ILE A 384 13.09 -34.65 -22.44
CA ILE A 384 11.89 -34.90 -21.63
C ILE A 384 10.71 -35.32 -22.52
N ARG A 385 10.53 -34.66 -23.68
CA ARG A 385 9.43 -34.94 -24.61
C ARG A 385 9.50 -36.36 -25.21
N LYS A 386 10.66 -37.02 -25.22
CA LYS A 386 10.80 -38.42 -25.67
C LYS A 386 10.18 -39.42 -24.69
N TYR A 387 10.04 -39.06 -23.41
CA TYR A 387 9.59 -39.98 -22.36
C TYR A 387 8.16 -39.74 -21.89
N GLY A 388 7.44 -38.77 -22.47
CA GLY A 388 6.07 -38.49 -22.09
C GLY A 388 5.44 -37.29 -22.79
N ALA A 389 4.10 -37.25 -22.76
CA ALA A 389 3.35 -36.07 -23.15
C ALA A 389 3.34 -35.04 -22.02
N PHE A 390 3.74 -33.81 -22.32
CA PHE A 390 3.74 -32.65 -21.42
C PHE A 390 3.04 -31.48 -22.12
N GLY A 391 2.61 -30.48 -21.35
CA GLY A 391 2.07 -29.25 -21.94
C GLY A 391 3.18 -28.41 -22.57
N GLU A 392 2.80 -27.36 -23.30
CA GLU A 392 3.77 -26.42 -23.86
C GLU A 392 4.63 -25.78 -22.75
N THR A 393 5.94 -25.75 -22.99
CA THR A 393 6.90 -25.13 -22.06
C THR A 393 6.56 -23.66 -21.89
N ASN A 394 6.44 -23.23 -20.64
CA ASN A 394 6.17 -21.86 -20.29
C ASN A 394 7.49 -21.10 -20.08
N TRP A 395 7.76 -20.17 -21.00
CA TRP A 395 8.92 -19.27 -20.98
C TRP A 395 8.58 -17.84 -20.51
N LYS A 396 7.32 -17.59 -20.12
CA LYS A 396 6.83 -16.22 -19.87
C LYS A 396 7.23 -15.65 -18.51
N HIS A 397 8.11 -16.32 -17.77
CA HIS A 397 8.50 -15.90 -16.44
C HIS A 397 9.99 -15.57 -16.38
N ARG A 398 10.34 -14.34 -15.98
CA ARG A 398 11.71 -13.77 -15.99
C ARG A 398 12.85 -14.74 -15.62
N THR A 399 12.68 -15.57 -14.59
CA THR A 399 13.76 -16.44 -14.07
C THR A 399 13.39 -17.92 -13.97
N ILE A 400 12.24 -18.34 -14.48
CA ILE A 400 11.77 -19.72 -14.33
C ILE A 400 11.22 -20.21 -15.67
N VAL A 401 11.72 -21.35 -16.13
CA VAL A 401 11.12 -22.11 -17.22
C VAL A 401 10.36 -23.28 -16.62
N GLU A 402 9.07 -23.39 -16.94
CA GLU A 402 8.20 -24.45 -16.44
C GLU A 402 7.82 -25.41 -17.57
N VAL A 403 7.98 -26.72 -17.34
CA VAL A 403 7.39 -27.77 -18.17
C VAL A 403 6.13 -28.28 -17.46
N PRO A 404 4.92 -27.85 -17.86
CA PRO A 404 3.69 -28.23 -17.20
C PRO A 404 3.26 -29.66 -17.58
N ALA A 405 2.39 -30.25 -16.78
CA ALA A 405 1.61 -31.41 -17.21
C ALA A 405 0.68 -31.01 -18.38
N VAL A 406 0.24 -32.00 -19.17
CA VAL A 406 -0.68 -31.78 -20.32
C VAL A 406 -1.92 -30.97 -19.91
N ASN A 407 -2.49 -31.28 -18.74
CA ASN A 407 -3.52 -30.45 -18.13
C ASN A 407 -2.89 -29.59 -17.04
N LYS A 408 -2.97 -28.26 -17.19
CA LYS A 408 -2.39 -27.27 -16.27
C LYS A 408 -2.85 -27.44 -14.82
N SER A 409 -4.05 -27.99 -14.57
CA SER A 409 -4.54 -28.24 -13.21
C SER A 409 -3.75 -29.30 -12.45
N HIS A 410 -3.01 -30.16 -13.17
CA HIS A 410 -2.16 -31.20 -12.59
C HIS A 410 -0.77 -30.68 -12.19
N GLY A 411 -0.49 -29.39 -12.40
CA GLY A 411 0.76 -28.75 -12.03
C GLY A 411 1.88 -28.98 -13.04
N TRP A 412 3.12 -29.05 -12.54
CA TRP A 412 4.34 -29.05 -13.35
C TRP A 412 5.20 -30.28 -13.10
N PHE A 413 5.98 -30.65 -14.12
CA PHE A 413 6.97 -31.73 -14.07
C PHE A 413 8.38 -31.19 -13.78
N LEU A 414 8.78 -30.10 -14.45
CA LEU A 414 10.07 -29.45 -14.28
C LEU A 414 9.90 -27.95 -14.03
N HIS A 415 10.63 -27.44 -13.03
CA HIS A 415 10.97 -26.03 -12.87
C HIS A 415 12.47 -25.85 -13.04
N ALA A 416 12.88 -25.09 -14.06
CA ALA A 416 14.27 -24.72 -14.26
C ALA A 416 14.48 -23.25 -13.86
N MET A 417 15.27 -23.02 -12.81
CA MET A 417 15.56 -21.68 -12.29
C MET A 417 16.77 -21.09 -13.00
N THR A 418 16.52 -20.17 -13.94
CA THR A 418 17.54 -19.61 -14.83
C THR A 418 18.26 -18.38 -14.27
N GLY A 419 17.79 -17.84 -13.14
CA GLY A 419 18.28 -16.60 -12.56
C GLY A 419 19.53 -16.71 -11.67
N PHE A 420 20.14 -17.89 -11.60
CA PHE A 420 21.40 -18.11 -10.88
C PHE A 420 22.60 -17.80 -11.81
N GLU A 421 23.68 -17.31 -11.23
CA GLU A 421 24.84 -16.84 -12.00
C GLU A 421 25.61 -18.02 -12.60
N TRP A 422 26.02 -18.97 -11.75
CA TRP A 422 26.93 -20.03 -12.17
C TRP A 422 26.25 -21.32 -12.55
N VAL A 423 25.09 -21.65 -11.98
CA VAL A 423 24.42 -22.94 -12.22
C VAL A 423 22.98 -22.78 -12.66
N LEU A 424 22.46 -23.73 -13.42
CA LEU A 424 21.04 -23.92 -13.67
C LEU A 424 20.48 -24.90 -12.64
N LYS A 425 19.55 -24.45 -11.78
CA LYS A 425 18.87 -25.33 -10.82
C LYS A 425 17.63 -25.94 -11.48
N LEU A 426 17.67 -27.23 -11.73
CA LEU A 426 16.58 -28.03 -12.29
C LEU A 426 15.85 -28.72 -11.15
N VAL A 427 14.53 -28.53 -11.03
CA VAL A 427 13.72 -29.19 -10.00
C VAL A 427 12.67 -30.05 -10.70
N PHE A 428 12.77 -31.35 -10.51
CA PHE A 428 11.84 -32.34 -11.06
C PHE A 428 10.84 -32.77 -9.99
N ARG A 429 9.58 -32.92 -10.38
CA ARG A 429 8.52 -33.43 -9.52
C ARG A 429 8.20 -34.87 -9.89
N VAL A 430 8.29 -35.77 -8.90
CA VAL A 430 8.05 -37.20 -9.05
C VAL A 430 7.19 -37.74 -7.91
N GLY A 431 6.71 -38.98 -8.03
CA GLY A 431 5.98 -39.64 -6.95
C GLY A 431 6.82 -39.75 -5.67
N ARG A 432 6.16 -39.78 -4.50
CA ARG A 432 6.86 -39.94 -3.23
C ARG A 432 7.76 -41.16 -3.18
N ASN A 433 8.94 -41.00 -2.57
CA ASN A 433 9.92 -42.07 -2.37
C ASN A 433 10.38 -42.76 -3.67
N THR A 434 10.35 -42.05 -4.81
CA THR A 434 10.85 -42.58 -6.08
C THR A 434 12.37 -42.72 -6.03
N PHE A 435 13.06 -41.72 -5.48
CA PHE A 435 14.53 -41.69 -5.40
C PHE A 435 15.02 -41.58 -3.97
N LYS A 436 16.18 -42.20 -3.72
CA LYS A 436 17.01 -41.97 -2.53
C LYS A 436 18.18 -41.07 -2.92
N GLU A 437 18.46 -40.03 -2.14
CA GLU A 437 19.46 -39.00 -2.47
C GLU A 437 20.85 -39.59 -2.74
N SER A 438 21.39 -40.37 -1.81
CA SER A 438 22.75 -40.92 -1.91
C SER A 438 22.94 -41.91 -3.07
N GLU A 439 21.88 -42.65 -3.42
CA GLU A 439 21.90 -43.57 -4.55
C GLU A 439 21.89 -42.80 -5.87
N LEU A 440 21.03 -41.78 -5.96
CA LEU A 440 20.90 -40.94 -7.15
C LEU A 440 22.16 -40.10 -7.40
N GLU A 441 22.75 -39.53 -6.34
CA GLU A 441 23.99 -38.75 -6.42
C GLU A 441 25.14 -39.61 -7.00
N ARG A 442 25.34 -40.82 -6.46
CA ARG A 442 26.34 -41.77 -6.97
C ARG A 442 26.03 -42.24 -8.39
N ARG A 443 24.75 -42.43 -8.73
CA ARG A 443 24.33 -42.88 -10.07
C ARG A 443 24.58 -41.81 -11.13
N LEU A 444 24.28 -40.55 -10.82
CA LEU A 444 24.48 -39.43 -11.74
C LEU A 444 25.96 -39.04 -11.86
N GLY A 445 26.75 -39.25 -10.80
CA GLY A 445 28.20 -39.08 -10.85
C GLY A 445 28.64 -37.67 -11.23
N LEU A 446 27.84 -36.65 -10.88
CA LEU A 446 28.12 -35.26 -11.22
C LEU A 446 29.34 -34.77 -10.46
N GLN A 447 30.33 -34.24 -11.18
CA GLN A 447 31.53 -33.67 -10.58
C GLN A 447 31.17 -32.46 -9.70
N PRO A 448 31.83 -32.28 -8.54
CA PRO A 448 31.71 -31.07 -7.72
C PRO A 448 31.98 -29.80 -8.53
N LEU A 449 31.28 -28.70 -8.22
CA LEU A 449 31.37 -27.46 -8.99
C LEU A 449 32.77 -26.82 -8.95
N ASP A 450 33.51 -27.00 -7.87
CA ASP A 450 34.88 -26.51 -7.67
C ASP A 450 35.92 -27.25 -8.52
N GLU A 451 35.61 -28.46 -8.99
CA GLU A 451 36.47 -29.26 -9.85
C GLU A 451 36.25 -28.99 -11.35
N ILE A 452 35.21 -28.20 -11.71
CA ILE A 452 34.88 -27.93 -13.10
C ILE A 452 35.67 -26.71 -13.62
N PRO A 453 36.48 -26.87 -14.69
CA PRO A 453 37.25 -25.76 -15.24
C PRO A 453 36.36 -24.57 -15.65
N GLY A 454 36.62 -23.40 -15.06
CA GLY A 454 35.93 -22.15 -15.37
C GLY A 454 34.70 -21.83 -14.50
N CYS A 455 34.28 -22.75 -13.61
CA CYS A 455 33.27 -22.44 -12.59
C CYS A 455 33.97 -21.81 -11.38
N GLN A 456 33.60 -20.58 -10.99
CA GLN A 456 34.17 -19.90 -9.81
C GLN A 456 33.31 -20.07 -8.55
N GLU A 457 32.37 -21.01 -8.56
CA GLU A 457 31.52 -21.27 -7.41
C GLU A 457 32.28 -22.17 -6.41
N TYR A 458 32.88 -21.54 -5.40
CA TYR A 458 33.55 -22.21 -4.26
C TYR A 458 32.53 -22.86 -3.32
N ASN A 459 31.75 -23.79 -3.82
CA ASN A 459 30.73 -24.48 -3.06
C ASN A 459 30.82 -25.98 -3.29
N ARG A 460 31.24 -26.72 -2.26
CA ARG A 460 31.17 -28.19 -2.18
C ARG A 460 29.73 -28.70 -1.91
N ALA A 461 28.73 -27.87 -2.15
CA ALA A 461 27.34 -28.26 -1.98
C ALA A 461 27.02 -29.46 -2.89
N ARG A 462 26.23 -30.39 -2.35
CA ARG A 462 25.69 -31.51 -3.12
C ARG A 462 24.93 -30.96 -4.32
N ARG A 463 25.23 -31.51 -5.50
CA ARG A 463 24.57 -31.12 -6.75
C ARG A 463 23.20 -31.76 -6.92
N VAL A 464 22.87 -32.76 -6.09
CA VAL A 464 21.60 -33.46 -6.08
C VAL A 464 20.98 -33.33 -4.69
N GLU A 465 19.74 -32.88 -4.62
CA GLU A 465 18.96 -32.77 -3.39
C GLU A 465 17.62 -33.47 -3.62
N VAL A 466 17.21 -34.37 -2.70
CA VAL A 466 15.94 -35.08 -2.82
C VAL A 466 15.10 -34.84 -1.58
N ALA A 467 13.95 -34.18 -1.76
CA ALA A 467 13.07 -33.80 -0.66
C ALA A 467 11.62 -34.23 -0.90
N ASN A 468 11.03 -34.94 0.08
CA ASN A 468 9.59 -35.17 0.08
C ASN A 468 8.87 -33.90 0.55
N ARG A 469 8.10 -33.27 -0.34
CA ARG A 469 7.29 -32.09 0.02
C ARG A 469 5.96 -32.49 0.66
N LYS A 470 5.22 -31.50 1.17
CA LYS A 470 3.82 -31.70 1.60
C LYS A 470 2.97 -32.08 0.39
N GLY A 471 2.22 -33.17 0.52
CA GLY A 471 1.42 -33.74 -0.57
C GLY A 471 2.05 -35.00 -1.17
N PRO A 472 1.56 -35.45 -2.33
CA PRO A 472 1.93 -36.73 -2.94
C PRO A 472 3.25 -36.71 -3.73
N TRP A 473 4.05 -35.65 -3.58
CA TRP A 473 5.21 -35.37 -4.42
C TRP A 473 6.55 -35.45 -3.68
N GLN A 474 7.55 -35.93 -4.39
CA GLN A 474 8.97 -35.77 -4.09
C GLN A 474 9.57 -34.80 -5.12
N GLU A 475 10.40 -33.89 -4.65
CA GLU A 475 11.18 -32.99 -5.49
C GLU A 475 12.62 -33.49 -5.56
N VAL A 476 13.15 -33.56 -6.77
CA VAL A 476 14.55 -33.86 -7.05
C VAL A 476 15.17 -32.61 -7.67
N ALA A 477 16.03 -31.93 -6.94
CA ALA A 477 16.76 -30.79 -7.44
C ALA A 477 18.16 -31.20 -7.91
N ILE A 478 18.55 -30.76 -9.10
CA ILE A 478 19.84 -31.01 -9.73
C ILE A 478 20.44 -29.66 -10.15
N LEU A 479 21.68 -29.40 -9.75
CA LEU A 479 22.44 -28.22 -10.18
C LEU A 479 23.26 -28.61 -11.41
N ALA A 480 23.04 -27.92 -12.54
CA ALA A 480 23.74 -28.13 -13.81
C ALA A 480 24.57 -26.90 -14.20
N TYR A 481 25.71 -27.10 -14.86
CA TYR A 481 26.61 -26.07 -15.37
C TYR A 481 26.85 -26.20 -16.87
N ARG A 482 27.06 -27.43 -17.39
CA ARG A 482 27.27 -27.70 -18.82
C ARG A 482 26.30 -28.76 -19.34
N GLN A 483 25.95 -28.72 -20.61
CA GLN A 483 25.10 -29.74 -21.22
C GLN A 483 25.73 -31.15 -21.16
N ASN A 484 27.03 -31.24 -21.44
CA ASN A 484 27.75 -32.52 -21.58
C ASN A 484 27.75 -33.39 -20.30
N GLU A 485 27.60 -32.81 -19.11
CA GLU A 485 27.53 -33.57 -17.86
C GLU A 485 26.16 -34.23 -17.64
N LEU A 486 25.12 -33.71 -18.29
CA LEU A 486 23.76 -34.28 -18.29
C LEU A 486 23.56 -35.25 -19.44
N GLU A 487 24.36 -35.19 -20.50
CA GLU A 487 24.31 -36.09 -21.66
C GLU A 487 24.84 -37.51 -21.38
N THR A 488 24.52 -38.06 -20.22
CA THR A 488 24.95 -39.39 -19.80
C THR A 488 23.81 -40.42 -19.90
N PRO A 489 24.11 -41.70 -20.15
CA PRO A 489 23.09 -42.75 -20.07
C PRO A 489 22.38 -42.81 -18.71
N ALA A 490 23.11 -42.52 -17.64
CA ALA A 490 22.57 -42.48 -16.28
C ALA A 490 21.51 -41.38 -16.10
N PHE A 491 21.76 -40.18 -16.62
CA PHE A 491 20.80 -39.08 -16.55
C PHE A 491 19.58 -39.33 -17.45
N ARG A 492 19.76 -39.91 -18.64
CA ARG A 492 18.63 -40.33 -19.50
C ARG A 492 17.73 -41.37 -18.81
N SER A 493 18.32 -42.34 -18.11
CA SER A 493 17.56 -43.30 -17.28
C SER A 493 16.78 -42.59 -16.16
N PHE A 494 17.43 -41.64 -15.48
CA PHE A 494 16.79 -40.81 -14.46
C PHE A 494 15.58 -40.02 -15.01
N LEU A 495 15.70 -39.40 -16.18
CA LEU A 495 14.60 -38.65 -16.80
C LEU A 495 13.42 -39.58 -17.14
N LYS A 496 13.70 -40.75 -17.71
CA LYS A 496 12.69 -41.75 -18.05
C LYS A 496 11.93 -42.23 -16.80
N GLU A 497 12.65 -42.58 -15.74
CA GLU A 497 12.06 -42.98 -14.45
C GLU A 497 11.23 -41.85 -13.81
N SER A 498 11.73 -40.61 -13.89
CA SER A 498 11.05 -39.43 -13.36
C SER A 498 9.75 -39.13 -14.09
N ALA A 499 9.77 -39.15 -15.43
CA ALA A 499 8.59 -38.95 -16.26
C ALA A 499 7.54 -40.04 -16.03
N ALA A 500 7.96 -41.31 -15.96
CA ALA A 500 7.06 -42.42 -15.67
C ALA A 500 6.44 -42.32 -14.26
N SER A 501 7.25 -41.99 -13.25
CA SER A 501 6.77 -41.78 -11.87
C SER A 501 5.77 -40.63 -11.78
N PHE A 502 6.06 -39.50 -12.44
CA PHE A 502 5.16 -38.36 -12.50
C PHE A 502 3.81 -38.73 -13.11
N GLN A 503 3.80 -39.37 -14.29
CA GLN A 503 2.58 -39.78 -14.97
C GLN A 503 1.78 -40.84 -14.19
N ALA A 504 2.46 -41.82 -13.58
CA ALA A 504 1.79 -42.84 -12.75
C ALA A 504 1.11 -42.19 -11.53
N ASN A 505 1.77 -41.22 -10.90
CA ASN A 505 1.21 -40.50 -9.76
C ASN A 505 0.01 -39.63 -10.17
N LEU A 506 0.05 -39.01 -11.36
CA LEU A 506 -1.08 -38.28 -11.93
C LEU A 506 -2.29 -39.18 -12.15
N LYS A 507 -2.10 -40.36 -12.75
CA LYS A 507 -3.18 -41.35 -12.95
C LYS A 507 -3.78 -41.80 -11.61
N ARG A 508 -2.93 -42.04 -10.60
CA ARG A 508 -3.37 -42.43 -9.25
C ARG A 508 -4.17 -41.33 -8.54
N MET A 509 -3.87 -40.05 -8.81
CA MET A 509 -4.69 -38.94 -8.30
C MET A 509 -6.01 -38.80 -9.05
N GLN A 510 -6.09 -39.20 -10.32
CA GLN A 510 -7.34 -39.15 -11.08
C GLN A 510 -8.32 -40.28 -10.71
N THR A 511 -7.85 -41.42 -10.21
CA THR A 511 -8.69 -42.60 -9.96
C THR A 511 -9.42 -42.62 -8.63
N LYS A 512 -9.18 -41.68 -7.72
CA LYS A 512 -9.96 -41.59 -6.48
C LYS A 512 -11.17 -40.67 -6.68
N PRO A 513 -12.41 -41.12 -6.41
CA PRO A 513 -13.60 -40.26 -6.47
C PRO A 513 -13.49 -39.02 -5.56
N GLU A 514 -12.81 -39.20 -4.43
CA GLU A 514 -12.44 -38.15 -3.47
C GLU A 514 -11.47 -37.09 -4.03
N ASP A 515 -10.72 -37.38 -5.09
CA ASP A 515 -9.74 -36.45 -5.68
C ASP A 515 -10.32 -35.72 -6.91
N LEU A 516 -11.35 -36.28 -7.56
CA LEU A 516 -12.07 -35.66 -8.69
C LEU A 516 -13.18 -34.69 -8.24
N MET A 517 -14.03 -35.10 -7.30
CA MET A 517 -15.08 -34.28 -6.71
C MET A 517 -15.13 -34.45 -5.18
N PRO A 518 -14.06 -34.07 -4.46
CA PRO A 518 -13.93 -34.25 -3.02
C PRO A 518 -15.12 -33.73 -2.21
N TRP A 519 -15.76 -32.65 -2.67
CA TRP A 519 -16.89 -32.01 -2.01
C TRP A 519 -18.17 -32.85 -2.05
N LYS A 520 -18.43 -33.58 -3.14
CA LYS A 520 -19.61 -34.46 -3.22
C LYS A 520 -19.50 -35.70 -2.33
N VAL A 521 -18.28 -36.16 -2.08
CA VAL A 521 -18.01 -37.36 -1.25
C VAL A 521 -17.85 -36.99 0.22
N ASN A 522 -17.12 -35.91 0.53
CA ASN A 522 -16.83 -35.51 1.91
C ASN A 522 -17.85 -34.52 2.49
N GLY A 523 -18.70 -33.91 1.67
CA GLY A 523 -19.75 -32.98 2.07
C GLY A 523 -19.24 -31.94 3.07
N GLU A 524 -19.86 -31.88 4.24
CA GLU A 524 -19.49 -31.00 5.36
C GLU A 524 -17.99 -31.03 5.71
N ARG A 525 -17.35 -32.20 5.70
CA ARG A 525 -15.92 -32.33 6.02
C ARG A 525 -15.03 -31.61 5.01
N TRP A 526 -15.45 -31.49 3.74
CA TRP A 526 -14.71 -30.74 2.73
C TRP A 526 -14.66 -29.25 3.09
N HIS A 527 -15.81 -28.66 3.39
CA HIS A 527 -15.96 -27.23 3.64
C HIS A 527 -15.27 -26.79 4.94
N LEU A 528 -15.21 -27.68 5.94
CA LEU A 528 -14.46 -27.45 7.19
C LEU A 528 -12.94 -27.72 7.06
N SER A 529 -12.48 -28.34 5.96
CA SER A 529 -11.07 -28.69 5.78
C SER A 529 -10.22 -27.59 5.11
N ASP A 530 -8.89 -27.71 5.28
CA ASP A 530 -7.87 -26.95 4.54
C ASP A 530 -7.78 -27.27 3.05
N LYS A 531 -8.43 -28.35 2.61
CA LYS A 531 -8.37 -28.78 1.22
C LYS A 531 -9.40 -27.98 0.42
N GLY A 532 -9.04 -27.62 -0.82
CA GLY A 532 -9.93 -26.91 -1.75
C GLY A 532 -9.66 -25.42 -1.93
N PHE A 533 -8.78 -24.81 -1.13
CA PHE A 533 -8.35 -23.43 -1.36
C PHE A 533 -7.38 -23.32 -2.54
N PRO A 534 -7.34 -22.17 -3.25
CA PRO A 534 -6.38 -21.93 -4.32
C PRO A 534 -4.92 -22.13 -3.84
N PRO A 535 -4.08 -22.89 -4.57
CA PRO A 535 -2.72 -23.17 -4.15
C PRO A 535 -1.87 -21.88 -4.10
N GLY A 536 -1.03 -21.76 -3.08
CA GLY A 536 -0.07 -20.65 -2.93
C GLY A 536 -0.60 -19.39 -2.23
N ARG A 537 -1.86 -19.37 -1.79
CA ARG A 537 -2.45 -18.23 -1.05
C ARG A 537 -2.67 -18.58 0.43
N LYS A 538 -2.41 -17.62 1.33
CA LYS A 538 -2.62 -17.76 2.78
C LYS A 538 -4.07 -17.41 3.11
N VAL A 539 -4.81 -18.36 3.66
CA VAL A 539 -6.20 -18.16 4.14
C VAL A 539 -6.20 -17.16 5.28
N ARG A 540 -7.05 -16.13 5.20
CA ARG A 540 -7.10 -15.01 6.16
C ARG A 540 -8.16 -15.12 7.24
N TRP A 541 -9.00 -16.16 7.22
CA TRP A 541 -10.12 -16.30 8.14
C TRP A 541 -10.14 -17.62 8.92
N ASP A 542 -10.80 -17.61 10.08
CA ASP A 542 -10.89 -18.76 11.00
C ASP A 542 -11.96 -19.76 10.59
N ARG A 543 -11.59 -21.04 10.50
CA ARG A 543 -12.48 -22.12 10.05
C ARG A 543 -13.60 -22.46 11.05
N SER A 544 -13.44 -22.12 12.32
CA SER A 544 -14.52 -22.28 13.31
C SER A 544 -15.75 -21.45 12.97
N LEU A 545 -15.59 -20.38 12.19
CA LEU A 545 -16.66 -19.46 11.80
C LEU A 545 -17.78 -20.15 11.05
N LEU A 546 -17.48 -21.09 10.16
CA LEU A 546 -18.52 -21.77 9.38
C LEU A 546 -19.47 -22.54 10.32
N SER A 547 -18.91 -23.34 11.23
CA SER A 547 -19.67 -24.08 12.23
C SER A 547 -20.46 -23.13 13.15
N ARG A 548 -19.86 -22.00 13.53
CA ARG A 548 -20.50 -21.00 14.39
C ARG A 548 -21.68 -20.31 13.71
N LEU A 549 -21.51 -19.88 12.46
CA LEU A 549 -22.57 -19.25 11.68
C LEU A 549 -23.70 -20.22 11.36
N ILE A 550 -23.39 -21.47 11.02
CA ILE A 550 -24.41 -22.52 10.84
C ILE A 550 -25.22 -22.70 12.13
N LYS A 551 -24.56 -22.70 13.30
CA LYS A 551 -25.27 -22.77 14.59
C LYS A 551 -26.20 -21.57 14.80
N ILE A 552 -25.74 -20.35 14.52
CA ILE A 552 -26.56 -19.13 14.63
C ILE A 552 -27.76 -19.19 13.68
N VAL A 553 -27.53 -19.62 12.44
CA VAL A 553 -28.58 -19.78 11.43
C VAL A 553 -29.61 -20.83 11.88
N ARG A 554 -29.17 -21.97 12.43
CA ARG A 554 -30.06 -23.00 12.99
C ARG A 554 -30.84 -22.55 14.23
N GLU A 555 -30.30 -21.59 14.98
CA GLU A 555 -31.04 -20.97 16.10
C GLU A 555 -32.14 -20.02 15.60
N VAL A 556 -32.06 -19.53 14.34
CA VAL A 556 -33.10 -18.72 13.68
C VAL A 556 -34.10 -19.61 12.92
N GLU A 557 -33.60 -20.64 12.21
CA GLU A 557 -34.39 -21.64 11.49
C GLU A 557 -33.88 -23.05 11.83
N PRO A 558 -34.53 -23.75 12.78
CA PRO A 558 -34.08 -25.07 13.24
C PRO A 558 -34.02 -26.13 12.15
N ASP A 559 -34.95 -26.08 11.21
CA ASP A 559 -35.15 -27.12 10.18
C ASP A 559 -34.43 -26.80 8.85
N ILE A 560 -33.49 -25.85 8.85
CA ILE A 560 -32.81 -25.44 7.62
C ILE A 560 -32.00 -26.57 6.97
N GLU A 561 -32.24 -26.80 5.69
CA GLU A 561 -31.53 -27.79 4.89
C GLU A 561 -30.24 -27.18 4.31
N ILE A 562 -29.11 -27.87 4.43
CA ILE A 562 -27.82 -27.40 3.93
C ILE A 562 -27.31 -28.35 2.85
N ALA A 563 -27.14 -27.84 1.64
CA ALA A 563 -26.53 -28.57 0.53
C ALA A 563 -25.01 -28.33 0.50
N TRP A 564 -24.26 -29.44 0.53
CA TRP A 564 -22.79 -29.49 0.58
C TRP A 564 -22.16 -30.01 -0.72
N ASP A 565 -22.90 -29.98 -1.82
CA ASP A 565 -22.58 -30.61 -3.10
C ASP A 565 -21.87 -29.68 -4.08
N ALA A 566 -21.68 -28.41 -3.71
CA ALA A 566 -20.92 -27.42 -4.46
C ALA A 566 -19.45 -27.36 -4.02
N ARG A 567 -18.57 -27.03 -4.97
CA ARG A 567 -17.10 -27.08 -4.76
C ARG A 567 -16.59 -26.04 -3.76
N ASP A 568 -17.11 -24.83 -3.85
CA ASP A 568 -16.57 -23.63 -3.21
C ASP A 568 -17.55 -23.00 -2.21
N ALA A 569 -18.82 -23.40 -2.25
CA ALA A 569 -19.88 -22.80 -1.46
C ALA A 569 -20.84 -23.85 -0.89
N ILE A 570 -21.60 -23.46 0.12
CA ILE A 570 -22.75 -24.20 0.62
C ILE A 570 -24.02 -23.39 0.37
N LEU A 571 -25.13 -24.09 0.12
CA LEU A 571 -26.44 -23.48 -0.10
C LEU A 571 -27.37 -23.88 1.05
N LEU A 572 -28.09 -22.91 1.59
CA LEU A 572 -29.01 -23.11 2.70
C LEU A 572 -30.44 -22.89 2.20
N TYR A 573 -31.31 -23.88 2.42
CA TYR A 573 -32.70 -23.92 1.96
C TYR A 573 -33.64 -23.91 3.16
N VAL A 574 -34.64 -23.03 3.09
CA VAL A 574 -35.70 -22.96 4.10
C VAL A 574 -36.75 -24.03 3.79
N PRO A 575 -37.25 -24.78 4.78
CA PRO A 575 -38.24 -25.83 4.55
C PRO A 575 -39.44 -25.36 3.72
N GLY A 576 -39.80 -26.14 2.71
CA GLY A 576 -40.94 -25.84 1.83
C GLY A 576 -40.66 -24.79 0.74
N ILE A 577 -39.45 -24.22 0.65
CA ILE A 577 -39.04 -23.28 -0.40
C ILE A 577 -37.91 -23.91 -1.22
N SER A 578 -38.11 -24.07 -2.53
CA SER A 578 -37.13 -24.67 -3.46
C SER A 578 -35.91 -23.79 -3.72
N ARG A 579 -36.02 -22.49 -3.43
CA ARG A 579 -34.96 -21.50 -3.64
C ARG A 579 -34.07 -21.39 -2.41
N SER A 580 -32.76 -21.31 -2.59
CA SER A 580 -31.81 -21.14 -1.49
C SER A 580 -31.95 -19.76 -0.85
N TRP A 581 -32.08 -19.71 0.46
CA TRP A 581 -32.09 -18.47 1.24
C TRP A 581 -30.70 -17.86 1.37
N ALA A 582 -29.67 -18.69 1.52
CA ALA A 582 -28.29 -18.21 1.66
C ALA A 582 -27.28 -19.05 0.88
N ARG A 583 -26.21 -18.38 0.45
CA ARG A 583 -25.02 -19.00 -0.17
C ARG A 583 -23.78 -18.54 0.58
N PHE A 584 -23.07 -19.46 1.22
CA PHE A 584 -21.82 -19.15 1.91
C PHE A 584 -20.66 -19.66 1.08
N ARG A 585 -19.75 -18.77 0.64
CA ARG A 585 -18.54 -19.15 -0.07
C ARG A 585 -17.45 -19.49 0.96
N THR A 586 -17.16 -20.78 1.02
CA THR A 586 -16.28 -21.40 2.03
C THR A 586 -14.83 -21.61 1.56
N LYS A 587 -14.55 -21.46 0.26
CA LYS A 587 -13.21 -21.67 -0.34
C LYS A 587 -12.63 -20.38 -0.91
N ASP A 588 -12.82 -19.28 -0.20
CA ASP A 588 -12.24 -17.97 -0.50
C ASP A 588 -11.12 -17.65 0.49
N GLU A 589 -9.99 -17.14 0.01
CA GLU A 589 -8.86 -16.79 0.90
C GLU A 589 -9.07 -15.47 1.67
N THR A 590 -9.96 -14.60 1.18
CA THR A 590 -10.13 -13.24 1.69
C THR A 590 -11.00 -13.20 2.94
N GLY A 591 -12.00 -14.07 3.03
CA GLY A 591 -12.93 -14.17 4.16
C GLY A 591 -14.04 -15.18 3.89
N LEU A 592 -14.86 -15.46 4.90
CA LEU A 592 -16.09 -16.23 4.73
C LEU A 592 -17.18 -15.28 4.21
N ASP A 593 -17.45 -15.33 2.91
CA ASP A 593 -18.46 -14.51 2.22
C ASP A 593 -19.85 -15.16 2.34
N CYS A 594 -20.72 -14.58 3.15
CA CYS A 594 -22.07 -15.03 3.41
C CYS A 594 -23.07 -14.11 2.69
N ARG A 595 -23.77 -14.66 1.69
CA ARG A 595 -24.81 -13.93 0.95
C ARG A 595 -26.18 -14.47 1.30
N PHE A 596 -27.10 -13.58 1.63
CA PHE A 596 -28.48 -13.89 1.94
C PHE A 596 -29.40 -13.19 0.94
N LEU A 597 -30.36 -13.93 0.42
CA LEU A 597 -31.35 -13.42 -0.53
C LEU A 597 -32.63 -13.03 0.22
N GLY A 598 -33.11 -11.81 -0.01
CA GLY A 598 -34.26 -11.24 0.67
C GLY A 598 -35.16 -10.43 -0.25
N LYS A 599 -36.20 -9.85 0.35
CA LYS A 599 -37.18 -9.00 -0.34
C LYS A 599 -36.54 -7.63 -0.62
N PRO A 600 -36.65 -7.07 -1.84
CA PRO A 600 -36.09 -5.75 -2.14
C PRO A 600 -36.56 -4.65 -1.20
N GLY A 601 -35.64 -3.82 -0.72
CA GLY A 601 -35.92 -2.69 0.18
C GLY A 601 -36.30 -3.10 1.61
N GLN A 602 -36.08 -4.35 1.99
CA GLN A 602 -36.35 -4.85 3.34
C GLN A 602 -35.31 -4.35 4.35
N LEU A 603 -34.06 -4.15 3.93
CA LEU A 603 -32.96 -3.70 4.78
C LEU A 603 -32.34 -2.39 4.27
N ASN A 604 -31.79 -1.61 5.20
CA ASN A 604 -30.96 -0.45 4.91
C ASN A 604 -29.51 -0.74 5.33
N LEU A 605 -28.53 -0.19 4.61
CA LEU A 605 -27.10 -0.34 4.87
C LEU A 605 -26.72 -0.04 6.33
N SER A 606 -27.35 0.97 6.94
CA SER A 606 -27.12 1.34 8.35
C SER A 606 -27.46 0.25 9.38
N ARG A 607 -28.32 -0.72 9.01
CA ARG A 607 -28.68 -1.85 9.89
C ARG A 607 -27.60 -2.92 9.91
N ILE A 608 -26.87 -3.08 8.82
CA ILE A 608 -25.82 -4.08 8.67
C ILE A 608 -24.43 -3.52 8.98
N GLU A 609 -24.28 -2.19 9.04
CA GLU A 609 -23.11 -1.52 9.61
C GLU A 609 -22.77 -2.13 10.97
N SER A 610 -21.50 -2.52 11.14
CA SER A 610 -20.95 -3.22 12.31
C SER A 610 -21.12 -4.76 12.37
N ILE A 611 -21.58 -5.43 11.31
CA ILE A 611 -21.69 -6.90 11.27
C ILE A 611 -20.72 -7.44 10.21
N GLY A 612 -19.65 -8.12 10.62
CA GLY A 612 -18.59 -8.54 9.70
C GLY A 612 -17.59 -7.44 9.37
N THR A 613 -16.67 -7.74 8.46
CA THR A 613 -15.61 -6.84 7.99
C THR A 613 -16.00 -6.03 6.77
N GLU A 614 -16.82 -6.62 5.90
CA GLU A 614 -17.34 -5.97 4.70
C GLU A 614 -18.83 -6.27 4.61
N GLN A 615 -19.61 -5.24 4.29
CA GLN A 615 -21.06 -5.33 4.11
C GLN A 615 -21.43 -4.69 2.78
N HIS A 616 -22.28 -5.37 2.03
CA HIS A 616 -22.81 -4.86 0.79
C HIS A 616 -24.27 -5.27 0.64
N LEU A 617 -25.09 -4.39 0.07
CA LEU A 617 -26.48 -4.62 -0.22
C LEU A 617 -26.67 -4.40 -1.72
N ASP A 618 -26.93 -5.47 -2.46
CA ASP A 618 -27.14 -5.44 -3.90
C ASP A 618 -28.64 -5.51 -4.19
N SER A 619 -29.22 -4.36 -4.51
CA SER A 619 -30.66 -4.19 -4.79
C SER A 619 -30.97 -4.14 -6.30
N GLU A 620 -29.98 -4.29 -7.19
CA GLU A 620 -30.15 -4.14 -8.65
C GLU A 620 -30.54 -5.45 -9.35
N ARG A 621 -30.73 -6.54 -8.60
CA ARG A 621 -31.00 -7.85 -9.18
C ARG A 621 -32.51 -8.09 -9.35
N ASN A 622 -32.90 -8.61 -10.51
CA ASN A 622 -34.28 -8.99 -10.83
C ASN A 622 -34.86 -10.07 -9.90
N ASP A 623 -34.00 -10.78 -9.18
CA ASP A 623 -34.35 -11.97 -8.43
C ASP A 623 -34.50 -11.72 -6.90
N GLY A 624 -34.28 -10.49 -6.44
CA GLY A 624 -34.38 -10.09 -5.03
C GLY A 624 -33.14 -9.30 -4.58
N GLU A 625 -33.18 -8.76 -3.36
CA GLU A 625 -32.04 -8.04 -2.79
C GLU A 625 -31.08 -9.02 -2.12
N VAL A 626 -29.77 -8.84 -2.33
CA VAL A 626 -28.74 -9.70 -1.74
C VAL A 626 -27.98 -8.92 -0.68
N MET A 627 -28.12 -9.37 0.57
CA MET A 627 -27.31 -8.93 1.69
C MET A 627 -26.03 -9.76 1.75
N GLN A 628 -24.88 -9.12 1.55
CA GLN A 628 -23.56 -9.74 1.65
C GLN A 628 -22.86 -9.32 2.94
N LEU A 629 -22.36 -10.30 3.69
CA LEU A 629 -21.57 -10.12 4.92
C LEU A 629 -20.29 -10.96 4.83
N VAL A 630 -19.14 -10.34 5.02
CA VAL A 630 -17.83 -11.04 5.03
C VAL A 630 -17.28 -11.13 6.44
N PHE A 631 -16.75 -12.30 6.84
CA PHE A 631 -16.17 -12.51 8.18
C PHE A 631 -14.74 -13.04 8.11
N TRP A 632 -13.87 -12.56 9.01
CA TRP A 632 -12.49 -13.03 9.14
C TRP A 632 -12.23 -13.82 10.43
N ASN A 633 -12.80 -13.40 11.56
CA ASN A 633 -12.62 -14.09 12.84
C ASN A 633 -13.90 -13.98 13.68
N GLU A 634 -13.96 -14.69 14.81
CA GLU A 634 -15.15 -14.75 15.67
C GLU A 634 -15.54 -13.40 16.29
N SER A 635 -14.58 -12.49 16.50
CA SER A 635 -14.85 -11.17 17.07
C SER A 635 -15.70 -10.28 16.16
N HIS A 636 -15.76 -10.61 14.86
CA HIS A 636 -16.56 -9.90 13.87
C HIS A 636 -18.02 -10.40 13.78
N VAL A 637 -18.41 -11.38 14.62
CA VAL A 637 -19.75 -11.96 14.66
C VAL A 637 -20.50 -11.47 15.90
N PRO A 638 -21.18 -10.31 15.84
CA PRO A 638 -22.02 -9.83 16.94
C PRO A 638 -23.30 -10.70 17.03
N VAL A 639 -23.23 -11.80 17.79
CA VAL A 639 -24.23 -12.88 17.78
C VAL A 639 -25.67 -12.38 17.98
N ALA A 640 -25.91 -11.49 18.94
CA ALA A 640 -27.25 -10.98 19.23
C ALA A 640 -27.82 -10.17 18.05
N LYS A 641 -27.03 -9.22 17.53
CA LYS A 641 -27.41 -8.35 16.41
C LYS A 641 -27.61 -9.15 15.12
N LEU A 642 -26.72 -10.13 14.86
CA LEU A 642 -26.82 -10.99 13.68
C LEU A 642 -28.07 -11.88 13.72
N LYS A 643 -28.43 -12.45 14.88
CA LYS A 643 -29.67 -13.24 15.01
C LYS A 643 -30.92 -12.44 14.72
N GLU A 644 -31.02 -11.24 15.30
CA GLU A 644 -32.16 -10.36 15.12
C GLU A 644 -32.32 -10.00 13.63
N LEU A 645 -31.22 -9.60 12.99
CA LEU A 645 -31.17 -9.29 11.56
C LEU A 645 -31.59 -10.49 10.71
N LEU A 646 -31.04 -11.68 10.96
CA LEU A 646 -31.35 -12.88 10.18
C LEU A 646 -32.82 -13.32 10.36
N ALA A 647 -33.37 -13.19 11.56
CA ALA A 647 -34.78 -13.50 11.82
C ALA A 647 -35.72 -12.54 11.08
N GLU A 648 -35.37 -11.26 11.02
CA GLU A 648 -36.09 -10.27 10.20
C GLU A 648 -35.97 -10.59 8.72
N HIS A 649 -34.74 -10.77 8.23
CA HIS A 649 -34.45 -11.07 6.83
C HIS A 649 -35.19 -12.33 6.35
N LEU A 650 -35.22 -13.39 7.17
CA LEU A 650 -35.93 -14.65 6.88
C LEU A 650 -37.44 -14.45 6.70
N ARG A 651 -38.08 -13.55 7.47
CA ARG A 651 -39.51 -13.26 7.32
C ARG A 651 -39.82 -12.71 5.93
N GLY A 652 -39.07 -11.71 5.47
CA GLY A 652 -39.25 -11.14 4.13
C GLY A 652 -38.90 -12.14 3.02
N PHE A 653 -37.91 -13.01 3.21
CA PHE A 653 -37.65 -14.10 2.27
C PHE A 653 -38.83 -15.08 2.16
N ARG A 654 -39.47 -15.46 3.27
CA ARG A 654 -40.67 -16.31 3.27
C ARG A 654 -41.85 -15.61 2.58
N GLU A 655 -42.07 -14.33 2.84
CA GLU A 655 -43.11 -13.52 2.17
C GLU A 655 -42.91 -13.44 0.64
N MET A 656 -41.66 -13.25 0.20
CA MET A 656 -41.32 -13.18 -1.22
C MET A 656 -41.62 -14.50 -1.95
N ASN A 657 -41.43 -15.64 -1.27
CA ASN A 657 -41.62 -16.97 -1.86
C ASN A 657 -43.01 -17.57 -1.58
N SER A 658 -43.81 -17.03 -0.66
CA SER A 658 -45.22 -17.42 -0.47
C SER A 658 -46.16 -16.79 -1.50
N ALA A 659 -45.74 -15.71 -2.18
CA ALA A 659 -46.45 -15.10 -3.30
C ALA A 659 -46.27 -15.87 -4.64
N ILE A 660 -45.34 -16.82 -4.70
CA ILE A 660 -45.03 -17.60 -5.90
C ILE A 660 -45.55 -19.03 -5.66
N GLY A 661 -46.75 -19.32 -6.18
CA GLY A 661 -47.36 -20.65 -6.08
C GLY A 661 -46.50 -21.76 -6.69
N PRO A 662 -46.72 -23.03 -6.30
CA PRO A 662 -45.88 -24.17 -6.70
C PRO A 662 -46.10 -24.50 -8.18
N GLY A 663 -45.39 -23.83 -9.07
CA GLY A 663 -45.65 -23.94 -10.50
C GLY A 663 -44.63 -23.25 -11.42
N SER A 664 -43.34 -23.45 -11.20
CA SER A 664 -42.32 -23.24 -12.25
C SER A 664 -41.07 -24.05 -11.91
N LYS A 665 -41.01 -25.27 -12.44
CA LYS A 665 -39.79 -26.06 -12.55
C LYS A 665 -38.94 -25.56 -13.70
#